data_AF-A0A0D1DQV3-F1
#
_entry.id   AF-A0A0D1DQV3-F1
#
_cell.length_a   1.000
_cell.length_b   1.000
_cell.length_c   1.000
_cell.angle_alpha   90.00
_cell.angle_beta   90.00
_cell.angle_gamma   90.00
#
_symmetry.space_group_name_H-M   'P 1'
#
loop_
_entity.id
_entity.type
_entity.pdbx_description
1 polymer ?
#
loop_
_entity_poly.entity_id
_entity_poly.type
_entity_poly.pdbx_seq_one_letter_code
_entity_poly.pdbx_strand_id
1 'polypeptide(L)'
;MTTDQAAERELQSSLLRISIICASSIQSLREPVQPTILPADNQSASPSTSLPPTAEKLSSQIVSDLTQLLVLVQKHTTNLALALKPSAKSTAAQASSALSPVSGLDAKSLEAAQAQIVSLGSDLLPKIIFIAKKAWKDRQVFQQRPKSDHSDPAQIAERHKLEQLANEMGGQLMSAEQLGLPPSQRDDLEKKLEYSLGNSFAREIRSAVEDVLGSMADLLHSLLDDRARKALEHASQARDRADGYIAGVNKKLNSLSVSANNDVADLRKRTLAANNLVWETCAKYVGERNADGTARTVTSVGPNGVRTKVHIKGLSKSNLEASKRSWNNRVDLMRDGLQELQQGIEAESHANADLNDDEPDEFSFPAATPLSAEQKDRLRQLSNLVKMGNLTHENILKEVAKSSAAQSSIDLDEVEELGKQIEEAQDELVAACLYGEADAGLEINMFDHDANEDEDLDIANGSVANDTDADADLTEEQAIQKAILRTFEQYVQAVVGLSAYVTDREELVDKVNIASASDEEGDFAHVFAAKFKQLSKVLSEASSGIALGTSTTSSPVSTDTRSLAVKHSPVVQANDDFRTDVFVSELQSIADKLGFGAKITDRAVAEHLDSVDPLRRMREGYILPKFKDVCNADYPSTSAETAADADSLYMCGNSLGPLSRLGKKYLEQEIEAWGRMAVLGHFEHPYGTPWTQMEKRVGELCADVVGAKASEVVVMGTLTGNLHSLLATFYRPATKPFGIDFAGDMDAAKKEGKRIKHKIIFEQKAFPSDQYALASVIELNGFKAETSMVPLVPKQGAKTLETADILATIEKCGKEGETAMVLIGGIQYFTGQLFELEKLAAKAHEYGILFGVDLAHAFANVPLALHDWGIDFACWCTYKYGSSGPGGIAGLFVHEKWHEAKLTRQAGWWGHEKETRFSMPDKFVPTRGAEGWQTSNPSMLDMASLKGSLETLLKATQYGERRPNDQGLTAQGKHGKGSIMPILRSKSLRLTAYLEALLLSPGFFPEGFDIRVVTPRDPLQRGSQLCIQIPDPSAATEEKAQEQQQQQDPSRADRKDVPPPIDGKRLIARAHKRAEKQHGLVADIRHPDMLRLAPLAQFSTFTDVWRTADVLRQSLLDEVKADMSA
;
A
#
# COMPACT_ATOMS: atom_id res chain seq x y z
N MET A 1 35.02 -41.06 -6.13
CA MET A 1 35.42 -39.69 -6.51
C MET A 1 36.88 -39.52 -6.14
N THR A 2 37.65 -38.71 -6.89
CA THR A 2 38.97 -38.27 -6.42
C THR A 2 38.81 -37.23 -5.31
N THR A 3 39.91 -36.88 -4.63
CA THR A 3 39.96 -35.77 -3.67
C THR A 3 39.53 -34.44 -4.31
N ASP A 4 39.99 -34.18 -5.53
CA ASP A 4 39.72 -32.94 -6.26
C ASP A 4 38.22 -32.83 -6.61
N GLN A 5 37.60 -33.93 -7.04
CA GLN A 5 36.15 -33.99 -7.31
C GLN A 5 35.29 -33.77 -6.06
N ALA A 6 35.80 -34.08 -4.87
CA ALA A 6 35.10 -33.80 -3.61
C ALA A 6 35.17 -32.31 -3.27
N ALA A 7 36.37 -31.72 -3.33
CA ALA A 7 36.61 -30.29 -3.09
C ALA A 7 35.84 -29.41 -4.09
N GLU A 8 35.79 -29.78 -5.38
CA GLU A 8 35.04 -29.06 -6.42
C GLU A 8 33.53 -29.00 -6.10
N ARG A 9 32.92 -30.09 -5.60
CA ARG A 9 31.51 -30.09 -5.20
C ARG A 9 31.25 -29.31 -3.92
N GLU A 10 32.17 -29.33 -2.96
CA GLU A 10 32.05 -28.54 -1.73
C GLU A 10 32.11 -27.04 -2.03
N LEU A 11 32.98 -26.63 -2.96
CA LEU A 11 33.07 -25.27 -3.45
C LEU A 11 31.79 -24.82 -4.15
N GLN A 12 31.23 -25.61 -5.08
CA GLN A 12 29.95 -25.30 -5.73
C GLN A 12 28.79 -25.18 -4.72
N SER A 13 28.76 -26.01 -3.67
CA SER A 13 27.78 -25.93 -2.57
C SER A 13 27.91 -24.62 -1.77
N SER A 14 29.14 -24.19 -1.46
CA SER A 14 29.38 -22.92 -0.76
C SER A 14 29.01 -21.71 -1.62
N LEU A 15 29.39 -21.70 -2.91
CA LEU A 15 29.09 -20.63 -3.86
C LEU A 15 27.58 -20.38 -3.98
N LEU A 16 26.77 -21.43 -4.14
CA LEU A 16 25.32 -21.32 -4.24
C LEU A 16 24.69 -20.72 -2.97
N ARG A 17 25.14 -21.15 -1.79
CA ARG A 17 24.66 -20.61 -0.50
C ARG A 17 24.97 -19.13 -0.36
N ILE A 18 26.21 -18.71 -0.66
CA ILE A 18 26.64 -17.32 -0.50
C ILE A 18 25.94 -16.42 -1.52
N SER A 19 25.71 -16.90 -2.75
CA SER A 19 24.97 -16.14 -3.77
C SER A 19 23.54 -15.79 -3.32
N ILE A 20 22.85 -16.74 -2.67
CA ILE A 20 21.51 -16.52 -2.08
C ILE A 20 21.59 -15.49 -0.93
N ILE A 21 22.64 -15.54 -0.10
CA ILE A 21 22.86 -14.56 0.97
C ILE A 21 23.06 -13.16 0.36
N CYS A 22 23.90 -12.99 -0.67
CA CYS A 22 24.09 -11.71 -1.36
C CYS A 22 22.77 -11.12 -1.87
N ALA A 23 21.96 -11.91 -2.59
CA ALA A 23 20.67 -11.46 -3.12
C ALA A 23 19.71 -11.00 -2.00
N SER A 24 19.55 -11.81 -0.94
CA SER A 24 18.71 -11.45 0.21
C SER A 24 19.22 -10.24 1.00
N SER A 25 20.54 -10.02 1.01
CA SER A 25 21.17 -8.89 1.70
C SER A 25 20.93 -7.56 0.98
N ILE A 26 20.92 -7.55 -0.36
CA ILE A 26 20.59 -6.36 -1.16
C ILE A 26 19.13 -5.96 -0.93
N GLN A 27 18.20 -6.93 -0.90
CA GLN A 27 16.80 -6.66 -0.54
C GLN A 27 16.70 -6.09 0.89
N SER A 28 17.42 -6.69 1.85
CA SER A 28 17.38 -6.25 3.25
C SER A 28 18.14 -4.94 3.53
N LEU A 29 18.93 -4.41 2.60
CA LEU A 29 19.46 -3.03 2.65
C LEU A 29 18.45 -1.98 2.15
N ARG A 30 17.41 -2.40 1.43
CA ARG A 30 16.34 -1.54 0.90
C ARG A 30 15.16 -1.40 1.86
N GLU A 31 15.07 -2.25 2.88
CA GLU A 31 14.07 -2.17 3.96
C GLU A 31 14.17 -0.85 4.74
N PRO A 32 13.03 -0.23 5.13
CA PRO A 32 13.04 1.01 5.91
C PRO A 32 13.56 0.77 7.33
N VAL A 33 14.59 1.51 7.74
CA VAL A 33 15.20 1.40 9.07
C VAL A 33 14.88 2.63 9.92
N GLN A 34 14.37 2.36 11.12
CA GLN A 34 14.06 3.32 12.19
C GLN A 34 15.34 4.09 12.63
N PRO A 35 15.22 5.36 13.08
CA PRO A 35 16.37 6.13 13.54
C PRO A 35 16.91 5.63 14.89
N THR A 36 18.04 6.20 15.31
CA THR A 36 18.50 6.06 16.70
C THR A 36 17.89 7.17 17.57
N ILE A 37 17.15 6.77 18.61
CA ILE A 37 16.65 7.66 19.67
C ILE A 37 17.56 7.56 20.90
N LEU A 38 17.91 8.70 21.48
CA LEU A 38 18.64 8.84 22.74
C LEU A 38 17.68 9.27 23.87
N PRO A 39 17.87 8.80 25.12
CA PRO A 39 17.10 9.31 26.26
C PRO A 39 17.46 10.76 26.59
N ALA A 40 16.58 11.43 27.34
CA ALA A 40 16.80 12.80 27.81
C ALA A 40 17.93 12.88 28.85
N ASP A 41 18.72 13.97 28.80
CA ASP A 41 19.78 14.24 29.76
C ASP A 41 19.24 14.63 31.14
N ASN A 42 18.96 13.61 31.96
CA ASN A 42 18.71 13.79 33.38
C ASN A 42 19.97 14.33 34.07
N GLN A 43 19.96 15.61 34.46
CA GLN A 43 21.05 16.28 35.19
C GLN A 43 21.37 15.65 36.58
N SER A 44 20.61 14.63 37.00
CA SER A 44 20.79 13.84 38.22
C SER A 44 21.25 12.39 37.97
N ALA A 45 21.47 11.98 36.72
CA ALA A 45 21.90 10.62 36.38
C ALA A 45 23.38 10.37 36.76
N SER A 46 23.66 9.14 37.21
CA SER A 46 25.03 8.70 37.55
C SER A 46 25.88 8.48 36.28
N PRO A 47 27.21 8.70 36.32
CA PRO A 47 28.08 8.77 35.12
C PRO A 47 28.41 7.41 34.49
N SER A 48 27.53 6.42 34.57
CA SER A 48 27.73 5.05 34.05
C SER A 48 27.12 4.80 32.67
N THR A 49 26.21 5.67 32.19
CA THR A 49 25.73 5.64 30.80
C THR A 49 26.59 6.54 29.92
N SER A 50 27.52 5.95 29.16
CA SER A 50 28.35 6.69 28.21
C SER A 50 27.51 7.27 27.07
N LEU A 51 27.60 8.58 26.86
CA LEU A 51 27.05 9.27 25.69
C LEU A 51 27.55 8.65 24.37
N PRO A 52 26.76 8.69 23.29
CA PRO A 52 27.17 8.18 21.99
C PRO A 52 28.37 8.97 21.41
N PRO A 53 29.15 8.38 20.48
CA PRO A 53 30.16 9.13 19.76
C PRO A 53 29.52 10.20 18.86
N THR A 54 30.16 11.37 18.77
CA THR A 54 29.78 12.43 17.83
C THR A 54 29.80 11.94 16.37
N ALA A 55 29.02 12.59 15.51
CA ALA A 55 28.88 12.28 14.09
C ALA A 55 30.24 12.19 13.39
N GLU A 56 31.15 13.16 13.62
CA GLU A 56 32.51 13.17 13.06
C GLU A 56 33.34 11.94 13.50
N LYS A 57 33.24 11.55 14.78
CA LYS A 57 33.95 10.38 15.31
C LYS A 57 33.34 9.08 14.78
N LEU A 58 32.02 9.02 14.66
CA LEU A 58 31.29 7.86 14.17
C LEU A 58 31.46 7.67 12.65
N SER A 59 31.44 8.75 11.86
CA SER A 59 31.70 8.73 10.41
C SER A 59 33.15 8.34 10.13
N SER A 60 34.12 8.92 10.86
CA SER A 60 35.53 8.53 10.78
C SER A 60 35.75 7.05 11.10
N GLN A 61 35.06 6.52 12.13
CA GLN A 61 35.10 5.10 12.47
C GLN A 61 34.48 4.23 11.37
N ILE A 62 33.28 4.59 10.87
CA ILE A 62 32.57 3.88 9.79
C ILE A 62 33.41 3.83 8.51
N VAL A 63 34.01 4.95 8.10
CA VAL A 63 34.87 5.01 6.91
C VAL A 63 36.16 4.20 7.13
N SER A 64 36.76 4.25 8.32
CA SER A 64 37.94 3.45 8.65
C SER A 64 37.65 1.94 8.62
N ASP A 65 36.57 1.50 9.27
CA ASP A 65 36.18 0.09 9.36
C ASP A 65 35.75 -0.46 7.99
N LEU A 66 34.96 0.31 7.22
CA LEU A 66 34.57 -0.07 5.87
C LEU A 66 35.78 -0.12 4.93
N THR A 67 36.69 0.86 4.99
CA THR A 67 37.93 0.85 4.19
C THR A 67 38.79 -0.37 4.52
N GLN A 68 38.94 -0.72 5.80
CA GLN A 68 39.66 -1.93 6.21
C GLN A 68 39.00 -3.21 5.69
N LEU A 69 37.66 -3.30 5.74
CA LEU A 69 36.91 -4.44 5.19
C LEU A 69 36.99 -4.52 3.67
N LEU A 70 36.96 -3.40 2.94
CA LEU A 70 37.13 -3.36 1.49
C LEU A 70 38.56 -3.75 1.07
N VAL A 71 39.59 -3.36 1.83
CA VAL A 71 40.98 -3.84 1.65
C VAL A 71 41.09 -5.34 1.93
N LEU A 72 40.33 -5.88 2.90
CA LEU A 72 40.22 -7.33 3.10
C LEU A 72 39.50 -8.01 1.93
N VAL A 73 38.41 -7.45 1.40
CA VAL A 73 37.76 -7.96 0.17
C VAL A 73 38.75 -7.98 -0.99
N GLN A 74 39.48 -6.88 -1.25
CA GLN A 74 40.55 -6.83 -2.27
C GLN A 74 41.64 -7.91 -2.05
N LYS A 75 42.01 -8.17 -0.80
CA LYS A 75 43.00 -9.22 -0.45
C LYS A 75 42.46 -10.61 -0.75
N HIS A 76 41.22 -10.92 -0.36
CA HIS A 76 40.61 -12.23 -0.60
C HIS A 76 40.26 -12.47 -2.07
N THR A 77 39.83 -11.45 -2.82
CA THR A 77 39.66 -11.52 -4.29
C THR A 77 40.99 -11.69 -5.01
N THR A 78 42.06 -11.00 -4.58
CA THR A 78 43.41 -11.21 -5.11
C THR A 78 43.92 -12.62 -4.83
N ASN A 79 43.74 -13.14 -3.61
CA ASN A 79 44.09 -14.52 -3.26
C ASN A 79 43.30 -15.53 -4.09
N LEU A 80 42.01 -15.27 -4.34
CA LEU A 80 41.16 -16.09 -5.21
C LEU A 80 41.65 -16.05 -6.67
N ALA A 81 42.06 -14.88 -7.18
CA ALA A 81 42.69 -14.75 -8.50
C ALA A 81 43.99 -15.56 -8.63
N LEU A 82 44.71 -15.76 -7.53
CA LEU A 82 45.92 -16.59 -7.47
C LEU A 82 45.58 -18.09 -7.38
N ALA A 83 44.57 -18.47 -6.58
CA ALA A 83 44.09 -19.85 -6.46
C ALA A 83 43.44 -20.38 -7.76
N LEU A 84 42.84 -19.48 -8.57
CA LEU A 84 42.26 -19.82 -9.87
C LEU A 84 43.28 -19.95 -11.02
N LYS A 85 44.57 -19.68 -10.78
CA LYS A 85 45.63 -19.89 -11.80
C LYS A 85 46.03 -21.37 -11.85
N PRO A 86 46.02 -22.02 -13.03
CA PRO A 86 46.49 -23.39 -13.15
C PRO A 86 47.98 -23.48 -12.78
N SER A 87 48.33 -24.47 -11.96
CA SER A 87 49.74 -24.72 -11.63
C SER A 87 50.49 -25.31 -12.82
N ALA A 88 51.81 -25.13 -12.89
CA ALA A 88 52.66 -25.68 -13.95
C ALA A 88 52.76 -27.22 -13.97
N LYS A 89 51.88 -27.92 -13.23
CA LYS A 89 51.73 -29.38 -13.18
C LYS A 89 50.30 -29.85 -13.51
N SER A 90 49.37 -28.96 -13.87
CA SER A 90 48.01 -29.37 -14.26
C SER A 90 48.05 -30.18 -15.56
N THR A 91 47.84 -31.49 -15.46
CA THR A 91 47.63 -32.37 -16.62
C THR A 91 46.28 -32.09 -17.27
N ALA A 92 46.16 -32.36 -18.58
CA ALA A 92 44.93 -32.13 -19.34
C ALA A 92 43.71 -32.83 -18.70
N ALA A 93 42.61 -32.10 -18.55
CA ALA A 93 41.43 -32.58 -17.85
C ALA A 93 40.75 -33.75 -18.60
N GLN A 94 40.46 -34.83 -17.89
CA GLN A 94 39.48 -35.81 -18.37
C GLN A 94 38.07 -35.20 -18.26
N ALA A 95 37.21 -35.51 -19.23
CA ALA A 95 35.91 -34.86 -19.38
C ALA A 95 34.98 -35.07 -18.16
N SER A 96 34.83 -34.02 -17.36
CA SER A 96 33.68 -33.83 -16.46
C SER A 96 32.44 -33.50 -17.29
N SER A 97 31.27 -34.02 -16.91
CA SER A 97 30.00 -33.73 -17.57
C SER A 97 29.39 -32.37 -17.17
N ALA A 98 30.09 -31.60 -16.33
CA ALA A 98 29.76 -30.20 -16.01
C ALA A 98 31.08 -29.41 -16.06
N LEU A 99 31.15 -28.45 -16.97
CA LEU A 99 32.30 -27.55 -17.12
C LEU A 99 32.13 -26.35 -16.19
N SER A 100 33.16 -26.04 -15.40
CA SER A 100 33.21 -24.84 -14.57
C SER A 100 34.60 -24.20 -14.63
N PRO A 101 34.78 -22.92 -14.24
CA PRO A 101 36.10 -22.30 -14.20
C PRO A 101 37.09 -22.99 -13.25
N VAL A 102 36.61 -23.73 -12.25
CA VAL A 102 37.45 -24.41 -11.25
C VAL A 102 37.85 -25.83 -11.67
N SER A 103 37.22 -26.40 -12.70
CA SER A 103 37.46 -27.78 -13.14
C SER A 103 38.90 -28.00 -13.62
N GLY A 104 39.57 -29.01 -13.06
CA GLY A 104 40.98 -29.31 -13.36
C GLY A 104 42.02 -28.44 -12.65
N LEU A 105 41.63 -27.71 -11.60
CA LEU A 105 42.57 -27.27 -10.55
C LEU A 105 42.91 -28.45 -9.62
N ASP A 106 44.07 -28.42 -8.98
CA ASP A 106 44.45 -29.39 -7.95
C ASP A 106 43.75 -29.11 -6.60
N ALA A 107 43.60 -30.14 -5.77
CA ALA A 107 42.96 -30.03 -4.45
C ALA A 107 43.42 -28.82 -3.60
N LYS A 108 44.70 -28.45 -3.59
CA LYS A 108 45.17 -27.31 -2.77
C LYS A 108 44.72 -25.96 -3.32
N SER A 109 44.68 -25.83 -4.64
CA SER A 109 44.11 -24.66 -5.32
C SER A 109 42.60 -24.54 -5.07
N LEU A 110 41.88 -25.68 -5.04
CA LEU A 110 40.44 -25.74 -4.70
C LEU A 110 40.18 -25.39 -3.22
N GLU A 111 40.95 -25.96 -2.29
CA GLU A 111 40.91 -25.65 -0.84
C GLU A 111 41.21 -24.16 -0.58
N ALA A 112 42.23 -23.60 -1.25
CA ALA A 112 42.57 -22.18 -1.13
C ALA A 112 41.46 -21.26 -1.64
N ALA A 113 40.80 -21.63 -2.75
CA ALA A 113 39.65 -20.91 -3.29
C ALA A 113 38.43 -20.99 -2.35
N GLN A 114 38.09 -22.18 -1.84
CA GLN A 114 37.04 -22.39 -0.83
C GLN A 114 37.28 -21.52 0.42
N ALA A 115 38.51 -21.47 0.92
CA ALA A 115 38.86 -20.62 2.05
C ALA A 115 38.65 -19.12 1.77
N GLN A 116 38.91 -18.62 0.54
CA GLN A 116 38.63 -17.22 0.20
C GLN A 116 37.12 -16.97 0.08
N ILE A 117 36.39 -17.86 -0.59
CA ILE A 117 34.95 -17.76 -0.81
C ILE A 117 34.18 -17.78 0.52
N VAL A 118 34.51 -18.69 1.44
CA VAL A 118 33.92 -18.72 2.78
C VAL A 118 34.26 -17.44 3.54
N SER A 119 35.51 -16.97 3.55
CA SER A 119 35.88 -15.73 4.24
C SER A 119 35.16 -14.49 3.69
N LEU A 120 34.96 -14.42 2.37
CA LEU A 120 34.17 -13.37 1.72
C LEU A 120 32.70 -13.44 2.15
N GLY A 121 32.09 -14.62 2.11
CA GLY A 121 30.65 -14.80 2.33
C GLY A 121 30.19 -14.81 3.79
N SER A 122 30.96 -15.42 4.72
CA SER A 122 30.54 -15.62 6.11
C SER A 122 31.18 -14.67 7.12
N ASP A 123 32.25 -13.96 6.76
CA ASP A 123 32.94 -13.03 7.67
C ASP A 123 32.90 -11.57 7.16
N LEU A 124 33.24 -11.33 5.88
CA LEU A 124 33.29 -9.97 5.33
C LEU A 124 31.90 -9.45 4.93
N LEU A 125 31.09 -10.24 4.22
CA LEU A 125 29.74 -9.85 3.81
C LEU A 125 28.90 -9.31 4.99
N PRO A 126 28.76 -10.05 6.12
CA PRO A 126 27.89 -9.61 7.21
C PRO A 126 28.40 -8.34 7.90
N LYS A 127 29.73 -8.14 7.98
CA LYS A 127 30.33 -6.93 8.57
C LYS A 127 30.08 -5.70 7.70
N ILE A 128 30.24 -5.83 6.38
CA ILE A 128 30.01 -4.75 5.42
C ILE A 128 28.51 -4.37 5.40
N ILE A 129 27.61 -5.35 5.38
CA ILE A 129 26.15 -5.13 5.51
C ILE A 129 25.81 -4.47 6.85
N PHE A 130 26.42 -4.91 7.96
CA PHE A 130 26.22 -4.32 9.28
C PHE A 130 26.63 -2.85 9.32
N ILE A 131 27.77 -2.47 8.71
CA ILE A 131 28.17 -1.06 8.62
C ILE A 131 27.18 -0.24 7.81
N ALA A 132 26.71 -0.73 6.66
CA ALA A 132 25.70 -0.03 5.87
C ALA A 132 24.38 0.13 6.64
N LYS A 133 23.88 -0.93 7.30
CA LYS A 133 22.68 -0.85 8.14
C LYS A 133 22.87 0.08 9.34
N LYS A 134 24.06 0.12 9.95
CA LYS A 134 24.39 1.04 11.04
C LYS A 134 24.40 2.49 10.56
N ALA A 135 25.10 2.79 9.46
CA ALA A 135 25.10 4.13 8.86
C ALA A 135 23.68 4.57 8.47
N TRP A 136 22.86 3.67 7.93
CA TRP A 136 21.47 3.94 7.56
C TRP A 136 20.54 4.12 8.77
N LYS A 137 20.82 3.48 9.92
CA LYS A 137 20.09 3.67 11.17
C LYS A 137 20.48 4.98 11.87
N ASP A 138 21.78 5.23 11.98
CA ASP A 138 22.36 6.40 12.66
C ASP A 138 22.41 7.64 11.74
N ARG A 139 21.81 7.58 10.53
CA ARG A 139 21.65 8.72 9.60
C ARG A 139 20.93 9.90 10.26
N GLN A 140 19.87 9.59 11.01
CA GLN A 140 19.06 10.54 11.74
C GLN A 140 19.09 10.12 13.22
N VAL A 141 19.64 10.97 14.08
CA VAL A 141 19.71 10.77 15.53
C VAL A 141 18.87 11.83 16.23
N PHE A 142 17.95 11.37 17.08
CA PHE A 142 17.08 12.23 17.87
C PHE A 142 17.34 12.03 19.35
N GLN A 143 17.37 13.11 20.14
CA GLN A 143 17.33 13.02 21.60
C GLN A 143 15.92 13.30 22.09
N GLN A 144 15.49 12.56 23.12
CA GLN A 144 14.31 12.91 23.89
C GLN A 144 14.55 14.22 24.65
N ARG A 145 13.64 15.18 24.47
CA ARG A 145 13.68 16.47 25.17
C ARG A 145 13.51 16.25 26.68
N PRO A 146 14.28 16.94 27.54
CA PRO A 146 13.98 16.98 28.97
C PRO A 146 12.57 17.54 29.22
N LYS A 147 11.91 17.10 30.31
CA LYS A 147 10.58 17.59 30.70
C LYS A 147 10.63 18.98 31.35
N SER A 148 11.17 19.96 30.63
CA SER A 148 11.31 21.36 31.02
C SER A 148 10.53 22.25 30.05
N ASP A 149 9.45 22.85 30.56
CA ASP A 149 8.59 23.85 29.91
C ASP A 149 8.23 23.61 28.42
N HIS A 150 7.20 22.79 28.21
CA HIS A 150 6.44 22.71 26.96
C HIS A 150 5.56 23.97 26.71
N SER A 151 6.03 25.16 27.12
CA SER A 151 5.18 26.35 27.36
C SER A 151 5.66 27.63 26.68
N ASP A 152 6.79 27.62 25.96
CA ASP A 152 7.22 28.75 25.12
C ASP A 152 6.38 28.83 23.83
N PRO A 153 5.50 29.84 23.65
CA PRO A 153 4.63 29.93 22.48
C PRO A 153 5.39 30.36 21.22
N ALA A 154 6.55 31.00 21.34
CA ALA A 154 7.30 31.50 20.20
C ALA A 154 7.90 30.34 19.39
N GLN A 155 8.54 29.39 20.07
CA GLN A 155 9.12 28.20 19.41
C GLN A 155 8.04 27.32 18.75
N ILE A 156 6.84 27.24 19.33
CA ILE A 156 5.71 26.50 18.75
C ILE A 156 5.17 27.21 17.51
N ALA A 157 5.05 28.54 17.55
CA ALA A 157 4.60 29.34 16.41
C ALA A 157 5.60 29.33 15.24
N GLU A 158 6.90 29.50 15.52
CA GLU A 158 7.95 29.52 14.49
C GLU A 158 8.08 28.16 13.81
N ARG A 159 7.99 27.06 14.58
CA ARG A 159 7.91 25.69 14.03
C ARG A 159 6.70 25.49 13.11
N HIS A 160 5.50 25.89 13.55
CA HIS A 160 4.30 25.78 12.71
C HIS A 160 4.42 26.58 11.41
N LYS A 161 5.08 27.73 11.45
CA LYS A 161 5.28 28.59 10.27
C LYS A 161 6.25 27.98 9.26
N LEU A 162 7.34 27.37 9.72
CA LEU A 162 8.30 26.65 8.87
C LEU A 162 7.71 25.37 8.25
N GLU A 163 6.84 24.67 8.99
CA GLU A 163 6.10 23.50 8.49
C GLU A 163 5.02 23.89 7.45
N GLN A 164 4.29 24.99 7.68
CA GLN A 164 3.31 25.52 6.73
C GLN A 164 3.97 26.01 5.43
N LEU A 165 5.05 26.79 5.54
CA LEU A 165 5.82 27.34 4.41
C LEU A 165 6.75 26.31 3.74
N ALA A 166 6.56 25.02 4.02
CA ALA A 166 7.10 23.90 3.25
C ALA A 166 5.98 23.23 2.43
N ASN A 167 4.84 22.95 3.07
CA ASN A 167 3.63 22.45 2.39
C ASN A 167 3.14 23.40 1.28
N GLU A 168 3.16 24.71 1.51
CA GLU A 168 2.75 25.74 0.55
C GLU A 168 3.71 25.88 -0.65
N MET A 169 4.89 25.25 -0.61
CA MET A 169 5.87 25.19 -1.71
C MET A 169 5.99 23.78 -2.33
N GLY A 170 5.11 22.84 -1.98
CA GLY A 170 5.18 21.44 -2.44
C GLY A 170 6.35 20.61 -1.86
N GLY A 171 7.24 21.22 -1.07
CA GLY A 171 8.43 20.59 -0.52
C GLY A 171 8.14 19.74 0.71
N GLN A 172 8.33 18.42 0.60
CA GLN A 172 8.02 17.50 1.71
C GLN A 172 9.14 17.45 2.77
N LEU A 173 8.95 18.17 3.88
CA LEU A 173 9.77 18.03 5.09
C LEU A 173 9.65 16.60 5.65
N MET A 174 10.70 15.77 5.51
CA MET A 174 10.67 14.34 5.88
C MET A 174 10.24 14.13 7.34
N SER A 175 9.11 13.47 7.54
CA SER A 175 8.42 13.45 8.83
C SER A 175 8.92 12.34 9.77
N ALA A 176 8.65 12.50 11.07
CA ALA A 176 8.88 11.47 12.09
C ALA A 176 8.06 10.17 11.89
N GLU A 177 7.15 10.16 10.90
CA GLU A 177 6.34 9.01 10.45
C GLU A 177 7.14 8.07 9.54
N GLN A 178 7.91 8.63 8.59
CA GLN A 178 8.87 7.89 7.75
C GLN A 178 10.03 7.29 8.58
N LEU A 179 10.10 7.70 9.85
CA LEU A 179 10.99 7.24 10.88
C LEU A 179 10.32 6.29 11.89
N GLY A 180 9.02 5.99 11.71
CA GLY A 180 8.23 5.00 12.45
C GLY A 180 8.03 5.25 13.94
N LEU A 181 8.27 6.48 14.41
CA LEU A 181 8.19 6.79 15.84
C LEU A 181 6.73 6.97 16.28
N PRO A 182 6.29 6.44 17.44
CA PRO A 182 4.91 6.56 17.88
C PRO A 182 4.48 8.03 18.07
N PRO A 183 3.25 8.44 17.68
CA PRO A 183 2.80 9.84 17.78
C PRO A 183 3.02 10.48 19.15
N SER A 184 2.76 9.71 20.22
CA SER A 184 2.95 10.12 21.63
C SER A 184 4.42 10.26 22.07
N GLN A 185 5.37 10.35 21.14
CA GLN A 185 6.80 10.56 21.37
C GLN A 185 7.41 11.55 20.37
N ARG A 186 6.64 12.16 19.45
CA ARG A 186 7.19 12.96 18.34
C ARG A 186 7.57 14.39 18.73
N ASP A 187 6.78 15.05 19.58
CA ASP A 187 7.08 16.42 20.05
C ASP A 187 8.18 16.45 21.12
N ASP A 188 8.35 15.33 21.83
CA ASP A 188 9.43 15.11 22.79
C ASP A 188 10.78 14.82 22.11
N LEU A 189 10.99 15.13 20.82
CA LEU A 189 12.24 14.82 20.10
C LEU A 189 12.92 16.03 19.46
N GLU A 190 14.25 16.00 19.44
CA GLU A 190 15.12 17.03 18.87
C GLU A 190 16.19 16.35 17.98
N LYS A 191 16.34 16.77 16.71
CA LYS A 191 17.36 16.22 15.79
C LYS A 191 18.74 16.71 16.24
N LYS A 192 19.56 15.83 16.81
CA LYS A 192 20.91 16.18 17.27
C LYS A 192 21.91 16.00 16.13
N LEU A 193 22.08 17.05 15.33
CA LEU A 193 23.03 17.11 14.21
C LEU A 193 24.46 16.71 14.63
N GLU A 194 24.86 16.97 15.87
CA GLU A 194 26.17 16.57 16.44
C GLU A 194 26.38 15.05 16.58
N TYR A 195 25.31 14.24 16.55
CA TYR A 195 25.36 12.77 16.55
C TYR A 195 24.84 12.15 15.24
N SER A 196 24.10 12.91 14.44
CA SER A 196 23.47 12.47 13.19
C SER A 196 24.50 12.27 12.07
N LEU A 197 24.55 11.10 11.45
CA LEU A 197 25.45 10.87 10.32
C LEU A 197 25.02 11.56 9.01
N GLY A 198 23.72 11.86 8.88
CA GLY A 198 23.10 12.52 7.74
C GLY A 198 22.75 11.60 6.57
N ASN A 199 21.79 12.04 5.76
CA ASN A 199 21.22 11.26 4.65
C ASN A 199 22.22 11.07 3.50
N SER A 200 22.96 12.10 3.10
CA SER A 200 23.92 12.01 1.97
C SER A 200 25.08 11.08 2.28
N PHE A 201 25.66 11.13 3.49
CA PHE A 201 26.68 10.18 3.94
C PHE A 201 26.13 8.75 4.04
N ALA A 202 24.95 8.55 4.64
CA ALA A 202 24.34 7.24 4.74
C ALA A 202 24.01 6.63 3.37
N ARG A 203 23.57 7.47 2.40
CA ARG A 203 23.34 7.09 1.00
C ARG A 203 24.64 6.70 0.29
N GLU A 204 25.74 7.44 0.48
CA GLU A 204 27.05 7.10 -0.09
C GLU A 204 27.60 5.77 0.47
N ILE A 205 27.56 5.58 1.80
CA ILE A 205 27.97 4.33 2.45
C ILE A 205 27.12 3.15 1.97
N ARG A 206 25.80 3.30 1.90
CA ARG A 206 24.89 2.25 1.43
C ARG A 206 25.12 1.93 -0.05
N SER A 207 25.28 2.95 -0.91
CA SER A 207 25.57 2.78 -2.34
C SER A 207 26.89 2.04 -2.56
N ALA A 208 27.96 2.41 -1.83
CA ALA A 208 29.24 1.72 -1.89
C ALA A 208 29.14 0.23 -1.50
N VAL A 209 28.24 -0.11 -0.57
CA VAL A 209 27.96 -1.49 -0.19
C VAL A 209 27.10 -2.22 -1.23
N GLU A 210 26.05 -1.60 -1.79
CA GLU A 210 25.26 -2.22 -2.88
C GLU A 210 26.11 -2.47 -4.14
N ASP A 211 27.02 -1.55 -4.51
CA ASP A 211 28.02 -1.70 -5.58
C ASP A 211 28.93 -2.93 -5.38
N VAL A 212 29.49 -3.08 -4.18
CA VAL A 212 30.40 -4.17 -3.82
C VAL A 212 29.65 -5.50 -3.71
N LEU A 213 28.44 -5.52 -3.14
CA LEU A 213 27.60 -6.71 -3.07
C LEU A 213 27.18 -7.18 -4.48
N GLY A 214 26.82 -6.26 -5.38
CA GLY A 214 26.51 -6.57 -6.77
C GLY A 214 27.72 -7.17 -7.50
N SER A 215 28.88 -6.51 -7.40
CA SER A 215 30.13 -7.01 -8.00
C SER A 215 30.52 -8.39 -7.43
N MET A 216 30.34 -8.60 -6.12
CA MET A 216 30.59 -9.90 -5.47
C MET A 216 29.60 -10.97 -5.92
N ALA A 217 28.32 -10.62 -6.15
CA ALA A 217 27.35 -11.54 -6.73
C ALA A 217 27.74 -11.94 -8.16
N ASP A 218 28.15 -10.99 -9.01
CA ASP A 218 28.64 -11.28 -10.37
C ASP A 218 29.85 -12.24 -10.36
N LEU A 219 30.81 -12.02 -9.44
CA LEU A 219 31.94 -12.93 -9.22
C LEU A 219 31.49 -14.34 -8.78
N LEU A 220 30.58 -14.44 -7.81
CA LEU A 220 30.06 -15.73 -7.33
C LEU A 220 29.30 -16.48 -8.44
N HIS A 221 28.43 -15.79 -9.18
CA HIS A 221 27.71 -16.33 -10.34
C HIS A 221 28.68 -16.81 -11.43
N SER A 222 29.78 -16.09 -11.67
CA SER A 222 30.80 -16.49 -12.65
C SER A 222 31.53 -17.80 -12.31
N LEU A 223 31.49 -18.23 -11.04
CA LEU A 223 32.10 -19.47 -10.55
C LEU A 223 31.14 -20.67 -10.54
N LEU A 224 29.83 -20.43 -10.65
CA LEU A 224 28.80 -21.49 -10.61
C LEU A 224 28.83 -22.36 -11.87
N ASP A 225 28.68 -23.68 -11.69
CA ASP A 225 28.37 -24.58 -12.79
C ASP A 225 26.96 -24.32 -13.38
N ASP A 226 26.71 -24.81 -14.60
CA ASP A 226 25.45 -24.56 -15.31
C ASP A 226 24.20 -25.15 -14.64
N ARG A 227 24.37 -26.08 -13.68
CA ARG A 227 23.27 -26.65 -12.89
C ARG A 227 22.94 -25.74 -11.70
N ALA A 228 23.95 -25.26 -11.00
CA ALA A 228 23.78 -24.32 -9.88
C ALA A 228 23.27 -22.95 -10.37
N ARG A 229 23.73 -22.48 -11.54
CA ARG A 229 23.24 -21.24 -12.16
C ARG A 229 21.73 -21.31 -12.47
N LYS A 230 21.28 -22.36 -13.15
CA LYS A 230 19.85 -22.60 -13.45
C LYS A 230 18.99 -22.75 -12.20
N ALA A 231 19.51 -23.39 -11.14
CA ALA A 231 18.80 -23.49 -9.86
C ALA A 231 18.59 -22.10 -9.21
N LEU A 232 19.57 -21.20 -9.34
CA LEU A 232 19.51 -19.84 -8.82
C LEU A 232 18.64 -18.90 -9.68
N GLU A 233 18.68 -19.05 -11.01
CA GLU A 233 17.76 -18.39 -11.96
C GLU A 233 16.30 -18.73 -11.64
N HIS A 234 15.97 -20.02 -11.47
CA HIS A 234 14.64 -20.47 -11.05
C HIS A 234 14.22 -19.90 -9.68
N ALA A 235 15.17 -19.79 -8.73
CA ALA A 235 14.89 -19.22 -7.41
C ALA A 235 14.63 -17.71 -7.46
N SER A 236 15.36 -16.95 -8.29
CA SER A 236 15.07 -15.52 -8.52
C SER A 236 13.69 -15.35 -9.16
N GLN A 237 13.43 -16.04 -10.27
CA GLN A 237 12.15 -15.94 -10.98
C GLN A 237 10.94 -16.36 -10.13
N ALA A 238 11.12 -17.20 -9.10
CA ALA A 238 10.06 -17.54 -8.15
C ALA A 238 9.82 -16.44 -7.10
N ARG A 239 10.87 -15.67 -6.75
CA ARG A 239 10.83 -14.55 -5.79
C ARG A 239 10.35 -13.26 -6.44
N ASP A 240 10.84 -12.95 -7.64
CA ASP A 240 10.41 -11.80 -8.46
C ASP A 240 8.88 -11.85 -8.71
N ARG A 241 8.33 -13.07 -8.91
CA ARG A 241 6.88 -13.33 -9.05
C ARG A 241 6.07 -13.26 -7.75
N ALA A 242 6.72 -13.22 -6.58
CA ALA A 242 6.06 -13.06 -5.28
C ALA A 242 6.10 -11.61 -4.79
N ASP A 243 7.21 -10.90 -5.06
CA ASP A 243 7.46 -9.54 -4.57
C ASP A 243 6.93 -8.44 -5.53
N GLY A 244 6.34 -8.81 -6.67
CA GLY A 244 5.54 -7.94 -7.54
C GLY A 244 6.30 -6.93 -8.42
N TYR A 245 7.61 -6.82 -8.29
CA TYR A 245 8.44 -5.88 -9.06
C TYR A 245 8.84 -6.42 -10.44
N ILE A 246 8.67 -5.58 -11.48
CA ILE A 246 9.17 -5.85 -12.84
C ILE A 246 10.51 -5.13 -13.06
N ALA A 247 11.46 -5.89 -13.63
CA ALA A 247 12.74 -5.45 -14.21
C ALA A 247 13.81 -4.84 -13.27
N GLY A 248 15.07 -5.03 -13.66
CA GLY A 248 16.26 -4.58 -12.93
C GLY A 248 17.37 -5.63 -13.02
N VAL A 249 17.35 -6.60 -12.11
CA VAL A 249 18.39 -7.66 -11.99
C VAL A 249 18.46 -8.55 -13.24
N ASN A 250 17.32 -9.04 -13.75
CA ASN A 250 17.27 -9.94 -14.92
C ASN A 250 17.89 -9.34 -16.20
N LYS A 251 17.78 -8.01 -16.43
CA LYS A 251 18.33 -7.38 -17.65
C LYS A 251 19.88 -7.44 -17.66
N LYS A 252 20.52 -7.38 -16.49
CA LYS A 252 21.98 -7.48 -16.31
C LYS A 252 22.49 -8.94 -16.33
N LEU A 253 21.72 -9.89 -15.79
CA LEU A 253 22.06 -11.32 -15.90
C LEU A 253 21.93 -11.85 -17.34
N ASN A 254 20.91 -11.42 -18.10
CA ASN A 254 20.74 -11.88 -19.48
C ASN A 254 21.90 -11.45 -20.39
N SER A 255 22.48 -10.26 -20.19
CA SER A 255 23.72 -9.83 -20.87
C SER A 255 24.98 -10.64 -20.49
N LEU A 256 24.90 -11.51 -19.48
CA LEU A 256 25.95 -12.45 -19.10
C LEU A 256 25.64 -13.90 -19.54
N SER A 257 24.52 -14.15 -20.23
CA SER A 257 24.24 -15.44 -20.85
C SER A 257 25.10 -15.62 -22.12
N VAL A 258 25.83 -16.73 -22.22
CA VAL A 258 26.81 -16.96 -23.29
C VAL A 258 26.48 -18.20 -24.12
N SER A 259 26.74 -18.09 -25.41
CA SER A 259 26.60 -19.13 -26.44
C SER A 259 27.34 -20.45 -26.12
N ALA A 260 26.83 -21.53 -26.71
CA ALA A 260 27.05 -22.91 -26.29
C ALA A 260 28.41 -23.55 -26.68
N ASN A 261 29.50 -22.77 -26.76
CA ASN A 261 30.86 -23.28 -26.94
C ASN A 261 31.84 -22.44 -26.09
N ASN A 262 32.40 -23.03 -25.04
CA ASN A 262 33.42 -22.38 -24.21
C ASN A 262 34.46 -23.40 -23.71
N ASP A 263 35.74 -23.06 -23.87
CA ASP A 263 36.83 -23.74 -23.16
C ASP A 263 36.88 -23.28 -21.69
N VAL A 264 37.41 -24.11 -20.80
CA VAL A 264 37.67 -23.78 -19.39
C VAL A 264 38.60 -22.56 -19.29
N ALA A 265 39.49 -22.36 -20.27
CA ALA A 265 40.32 -21.15 -20.37
C ALA A 265 39.49 -19.85 -20.49
N ASP A 266 38.46 -19.83 -21.34
CA ASP A 266 37.60 -18.65 -21.51
C ASP A 266 36.64 -18.46 -20.33
N LEU A 267 36.15 -19.54 -19.72
CA LEU A 267 35.39 -19.45 -18.47
C LEU A 267 36.23 -18.80 -17.35
N ARG A 268 37.47 -19.27 -17.15
CA ARG A 268 38.43 -18.66 -16.21
C ARG A 268 38.72 -17.19 -16.53
N LYS A 269 38.86 -16.84 -17.82
CA LYS A 269 39.08 -15.46 -18.27
C LYS A 269 37.91 -14.53 -17.89
N ARG A 270 36.66 -14.99 -17.98
CA ARG A 270 35.48 -14.24 -17.51
C ARG A 270 35.42 -14.15 -15.99
N THR A 271 35.68 -15.24 -15.26
CA THR A 271 35.79 -15.21 -13.79
C THR A 271 36.86 -14.22 -13.31
N LEU A 272 38.02 -14.17 -13.96
CA LEU A 272 39.07 -13.20 -13.64
C LEU A 272 38.66 -11.76 -13.94
N ALA A 273 37.86 -11.51 -14.98
CA ALA A 273 37.29 -10.19 -15.25
C ALA A 273 36.27 -9.77 -14.18
N ALA A 274 35.36 -10.65 -13.77
CA ALA A 274 34.43 -10.39 -12.66
C ALA A 274 35.17 -10.17 -11.32
N ASN A 275 36.26 -10.90 -11.08
CA ASN A 275 37.09 -10.73 -9.89
C ASN A 275 37.86 -9.40 -9.89
N ASN A 276 38.31 -8.95 -11.07
CA ASN A 276 38.87 -7.60 -11.24
C ASN A 276 37.81 -6.53 -10.98
N LEU A 277 36.56 -6.71 -11.45
CA LEU A 277 35.47 -5.77 -11.18
C LEU A 277 35.23 -5.56 -9.68
N VAL A 278 35.23 -6.64 -8.86
CA VAL A 278 35.17 -6.49 -7.39
C VAL A 278 36.36 -5.69 -6.85
N TRP A 279 37.57 -5.96 -7.35
CA TRP A 279 38.77 -5.24 -6.92
C TRP A 279 38.74 -3.74 -7.29
N GLU A 280 38.30 -3.41 -8.50
CA GLU A 280 38.13 -2.05 -9.01
C GLU A 280 37.05 -1.28 -8.24
N THR A 281 35.89 -1.92 -7.99
CA THR A 281 34.80 -1.36 -7.19
C THR A 281 35.24 -1.11 -5.74
N CYS A 282 36.04 -2.00 -5.14
CA CYS A 282 36.64 -1.71 -3.83
C CYS A 282 37.65 -0.55 -3.91
N ALA A 283 38.52 -0.50 -4.92
CA ALA A 283 39.52 0.55 -5.09
C ALA A 283 38.91 1.96 -5.24
N LYS A 284 37.80 2.07 -5.98
CA LYS A 284 36.95 3.28 -6.12
C LYS A 284 36.62 3.92 -4.76
N TYR A 285 36.30 3.10 -3.76
CA TYR A 285 35.85 3.53 -2.43
C TYR A 285 36.96 3.55 -1.36
N VAL A 286 37.98 2.68 -1.45
CA VAL A 286 39.16 2.67 -0.56
C VAL A 286 39.97 3.97 -0.62
N GLY A 287 39.86 4.74 -1.71
CA GLY A 287 40.47 6.08 -1.77
C GLY A 287 41.98 6.06 -2.00
N GLU A 288 42.51 5.02 -2.65
CA GLU A 288 43.94 4.88 -2.93
C GLU A 288 44.53 6.12 -3.60
N ARG A 289 45.70 6.54 -3.11
CA ARG A 289 46.48 7.65 -3.65
C ARG A 289 47.83 7.16 -4.14
N ASN A 290 48.39 7.88 -5.11
CA ASN A 290 49.77 7.70 -5.53
C ASN A 290 50.72 8.15 -4.40
N ALA A 291 52.00 7.77 -4.48
CA ALA A 291 53.00 8.09 -3.44
C ALA A 291 53.30 9.60 -3.26
N ASP A 292 52.85 10.44 -4.21
CA ASP A 292 52.89 11.90 -4.16
C ASP A 292 51.62 12.54 -3.54
N GLY A 293 50.64 11.72 -3.13
CA GLY A 293 49.36 12.16 -2.56
C GLY A 293 48.27 12.47 -3.59
N THR A 294 48.54 12.37 -4.90
CA THR A 294 47.52 12.56 -5.95
C THR A 294 46.51 11.39 -5.99
N ALA A 295 45.30 11.66 -6.48
CA ALA A 295 44.26 10.65 -6.62
C ALA A 295 44.69 9.58 -7.65
N ARG A 296 44.64 8.30 -7.26
CA ARG A 296 45.00 7.20 -8.17
C ARG A 296 43.93 7.07 -9.26
N THR A 297 44.34 6.91 -10.51
CA THR A 297 43.41 6.59 -11.61
C THR A 297 43.51 5.10 -11.91
N VAL A 298 42.38 4.40 -11.83
CA VAL A 298 42.24 3.01 -12.27
C VAL A 298 41.73 3.01 -13.71
N THR A 299 42.26 2.12 -14.54
CA THR A 299 41.70 1.87 -15.88
C THR A 299 40.78 0.67 -15.77
N SER A 300 39.49 0.93 -15.59
CA SER A 300 38.47 -0.12 -15.60
C SER A 300 38.34 -0.70 -17.00
N VAL A 301 38.09 -2.01 -17.10
CA VAL A 301 37.95 -2.71 -18.38
C VAL A 301 36.56 -3.32 -18.45
N GLY A 302 35.68 -2.72 -19.27
CA GLY A 302 34.33 -3.23 -19.48
C GLY A 302 34.33 -4.63 -20.13
N PRO A 303 33.22 -5.39 -20.06
CA PRO A 303 33.12 -6.73 -20.67
C PRO A 303 33.51 -6.76 -22.16
N ASN A 304 33.25 -5.65 -22.85
CA ASN A 304 33.51 -5.37 -24.26
C ASN A 304 35.02 -5.15 -24.57
N GLY A 305 35.89 -5.09 -23.55
CA GLY A 305 37.32 -4.76 -23.68
C GLY A 305 37.64 -3.25 -23.70
N VAL A 306 36.63 -2.38 -23.72
CA VAL A 306 36.76 -0.92 -23.64
C VAL A 306 37.40 -0.51 -22.32
N ARG A 307 38.33 0.46 -22.36
CA ARG A 307 39.15 0.88 -21.23
C ARG A 307 38.80 2.29 -20.75
N THR A 308 38.16 2.39 -19.59
CA THR A 308 37.66 3.65 -19.05
C THR A 308 38.51 4.10 -17.86
N LYS A 309 39.01 5.34 -17.86
CA LYS A 309 39.78 5.89 -16.74
C LYS A 309 38.85 6.39 -15.63
N VAL A 310 38.83 5.68 -14.51
CA VAL A 310 38.06 6.04 -13.31
C VAL A 310 38.99 6.71 -12.31
N HIS A 311 38.68 7.94 -11.89
CA HIS A 311 39.39 8.63 -10.81
C HIS A 311 38.90 8.14 -9.45
N ILE A 312 39.81 7.62 -8.62
CA ILE A 312 39.48 7.21 -7.26
C ILE A 312 39.30 8.45 -6.40
N LYS A 313 38.03 8.75 -6.04
CA LYS A 313 37.68 9.81 -5.08
C LYS A 313 37.71 9.32 -3.62
N GLY A 314 37.48 8.02 -3.36
CA GLY A 314 37.37 7.43 -2.02
C GLY A 314 36.09 7.85 -1.27
N LEU A 315 35.69 7.12 -0.23
CA LEU A 315 34.51 7.46 0.59
C LEU A 315 34.64 8.87 1.22
N SER A 316 33.55 9.65 1.16
CA SER A 316 33.41 10.90 1.91
C SER A 316 33.51 10.67 3.42
N LYS A 317 34.15 11.58 4.16
CA LYS A 317 34.44 11.42 5.60
C LYS A 317 33.34 11.93 6.54
N SER A 318 32.40 12.72 6.02
CA SER A 318 31.29 13.32 6.77
C SER A 318 30.12 13.65 5.83
N ASN A 319 28.94 13.98 6.37
CA ASN A 319 27.81 14.46 5.57
C ASN A 319 28.18 15.71 4.75
N LEU A 320 28.99 16.61 5.32
CA LEU A 320 29.44 17.82 4.62
C LEU A 320 30.30 17.52 3.38
N GLU A 321 31.12 16.46 3.40
CA GLU A 321 31.86 16.03 2.20
C GLU A 321 30.95 15.30 1.21
N ALA A 322 30.00 14.49 1.70
CA ALA A 322 29.05 13.74 0.87
C ALA A 322 28.05 14.67 0.14
N SER A 323 27.39 15.61 0.83
CA SER A 323 26.49 16.59 0.20
C SER A 323 27.25 17.50 -0.76
N LYS A 324 28.47 17.98 -0.41
CA LYS A 324 29.31 18.74 -1.35
C LYS A 324 29.61 17.94 -2.62
N ARG A 325 29.88 16.64 -2.50
CA ARG A 325 30.11 15.75 -3.66
C ARG A 325 28.84 15.55 -4.49
N SER A 326 27.69 15.35 -3.84
CA SER A 326 26.37 15.22 -4.48
C SER A 326 26.05 16.46 -5.31
N TRP A 327 26.14 17.64 -4.67
CA TRP A 327 25.90 18.94 -5.29
C TRP A 327 26.84 19.26 -6.47
N ASN A 328 28.14 18.95 -6.37
CA ASN A 328 29.06 19.20 -7.50
C ASN A 328 28.70 18.34 -8.72
N ASN A 329 28.25 17.09 -8.54
CA ASN A 329 27.77 16.28 -9.67
C ASN A 329 26.49 16.88 -10.28
N ARG A 330 25.59 17.39 -9.43
CA ARG A 330 24.31 18.00 -9.83
C ARG A 330 24.50 19.27 -10.67
N VAL A 331 25.47 20.11 -10.27
CA VAL A 331 25.87 21.31 -11.03
C VAL A 331 26.30 20.98 -12.45
N ASP A 332 26.98 19.84 -12.67
CA ASP A 332 27.40 19.46 -14.01
C ASP A 332 26.20 18.97 -14.85
N LEU A 333 25.29 18.16 -14.31
CA LEU A 333 24.04 17.76 -14.97
C LEU A 333 23.15 18.96 -15.34
N MET A 334 22.97 19.91 -14.41
CA MET A 334 22.20 21.14 -14.66
C MET A 334 22.88 22.11 -15.66
N ARG A 335 24.16 21.94 -15.97
CA ARG A 335 24.87 22.64 -17.06
C ARG A 335 24.78 21.91 -18.39
N ASP A 336 24.66 20.58 -18.38
CA ASP A 336 24.52 19.78 -19.59
C ASP A 336 23.13 20.02 -20.23
N GLY A 337 22.04 20.02 -19.46
CA GLY A 337 20.71 20.43 -19.97
C GLY A 337 20.67 21.89 -20.49
N LEU A 338 21.49 22.79 -19.93
CA LEU A 338 21.66 24.16 -20.45
C LEU A 338 22.48 24.20 -21.76
N GLN A 339 23.35 23.21 -22.02
CA GLN A 339 24.04 23.06 -23.31
C GLN A 339 23.12 22.43 -24.36
N GLU A 340 22.28 21.46 -24.00
CA GLU A 340 21.27 20.88 -24.90
C GLU A 340 20.29 21.95 -25.38
N LEU A 341 19.78 22.79 -24.47
CA LEU A 341 18.95 23.95 -24.81
C LEU A 341 19.64 24.91 -25.80
N GLN A 342 20.96 25.10 -25.70
CA GLN A 342 21.73 25.92 -26.64
C GLN A 342 21.91 25.23 -28.00
N GLN A 343 22.18 23.92 -28.02
CA GLN A 343 22.31 23.14 -29.26
C GLN A 343 21.00 23.12 -30.05
N GLY A 344 19.84 22.98 -29.39
CA GLY A 344 18.53 23.11 -30.04
C GLY A 344 18.30 24.51 -30.65
N ILE A 345 18.69 25.59 -29.95
CA ILE A 345 18.62 26.95 -30.47
C ILE A 345 19.52 27.13 -31.72
N GLU A 346 20.69 26.49 -31.75
CA GLU A 346 21.68 26.67 -32.83
C GLU A 346 21.48 25.74 -34.05
N ALA A 347 20.76 24.63 -33.92
CA ALA A 347 20.52 23.68 -35.02
C ALA A 347 19.81 24.30 -36.24
N GLU A 348 20.44 24.29 -37.42
CA GLU A 348 19.84 24.82 -38.67
C GLU A 348 18.93 23.80 -39.37
N SER A 349 17.93 24.30 -40.11
CA SER A 349 17.03 23.49 -40.93
C SER A 349 17.72 22.97 -42.20
N HIS A 350 18.44 21.85 -42.10
CA HIS A 350 19.04 21.17 -43.24
C HIS A 350 17.99 20.51 -44.15
N ALA A 351 17.37 21.33 -45.00
CA ALA A 351 16.64 20.84 -46.16
C ALA A 351 17.62 20.20 -47.16
N ASN A 352 17.34 18.95 -47.53
CA ASN A 352 18.15 18.06 -48.39
C ASN A 352 19.48 17.56 -47.77
N ALA A 353 19.42 16.36 -47.19
CA ALA A 353 20.49 15.36 -47.29
C ALA A 353 19.86 14.08 -47.89
N ASP A 354 20.56 13.41 -48.81
CA ASP A 354 19.99 12.32 -49.60
C ASP A 354 19.73 11.04 -48.77
N LEU A 355 18.65 10.33 -49.12
CA LEU A 355 18.40 8.96 -48.70
C LEU A 355 19.47 8.02 -49.30
N ASN A 356 20.48 7.63 -48.51
CA ASN A 356 21.36 6.50 -48.81
C ASN A 356 21.70 5.74 -47.51
N ASP A 357 21.93 4.43 -47.69
CA ASP A 357 22.08 3.39 -46.67
C ASP A 357 23.02 3.73 -45.49
N ASP A 358 22.54 3.49 -44.25
CA ASP A 358 23.00 2.36 -43.43
C ASP A 358 21.96 2.06 -42.31
N GLU A 359 22.19 1.05 -41.47
CA GLU A 359 21.18 0.46 -40.55
C GLU A 359 20.58 1.44 -39.53
N PRO A 360 19.27 1.32 -39.19
CA PRO A 360 18.64 2.11 -38.13
C PRO A 360 19.17 1.67 -36.76
N ASP A 361 19.84 2.58 -36.05
CA ASP A 361 20.31 2.34 -34.68
C ASP A 361 19.11 2.28 -33.73
N GLU A 362 18.93 1.15 -33.05
CA GLU A 362 17.78 0.86 -32.17
C GLU A 362 17.71 1.78 -30.93
N PHE A 363 18.68 2.69 -30.78
CA PHE A 363 18.78 3.72 -29.74
C PHE A 363 18.95 5.15 -30.25
N SER A 364 18.87 5.43 -31.57
CA SER A 364 18.87 6.81 -32.06
C SER A 364 17.49 7.46 -31.85
N PHE A 365 17.42 8.49 -31.02
CA PHE A 365 16.25 9.37 -30.94
C PHE A 365 15.95 10.02 -32.31
N PRO A 366 14.67 10.28 -32.63
CA PRO A 366 14.31 10.95 -33.88
C PRO A 366 15.01 12.32 -33.98
N ALA A 367 15.46 12.68 -35.17
CA ALA A 367 16.16 13.94 -35.40
C ALA A 367 15.22 15.12 -35.09
N ALA A 368 15.56 15.90 -34.06
CA ALA A 368 14.70 16.95 -33.51
C ALA A 368 14.20 17.93 -34.59
N THR A 369 12.89 18.17 -34.59
CA THR A 369 12.22 19.04 -35.57
C THR A 369 12.83 20.44 -35.57
N PRO A 370 13.24 21.01 -36.73
CA PRO A 370 13.91 22.30 -36.77
C PRO A 370 13.06 23.45 -36.20
N LEU A 371 13.43 23.92 -35.00
CA LEU A 371 12.70 24.94 -34.24
C LEU A 371 12.54 26.26 -35.01
N SER A 372 11.35 26.85 -34.93
CA SER A 372 11.03 28.12 -35.57
C SER A 372 11.84 29.29 -34.98
N ALA A 373 11.95 30.39 -35.73
CA ALA A 373 12.68 31.58 -35.28
C ALA A 373 12.12 32.14 -33.95
N GLU A 374 10.81 32.04 -33.75
CA GLU A 374 10.14 32.54 -32.55
C GLU A 374 10.26 31.57 -31.37
N GLN A 375 10.13 30.26 -31.59
CA GLN A 375 10.49 29.25 -30.57
C GLN A 375 11.93 29.45 -30.12
N LYS A 376 12.88 29.67 -31.04
CA LYS A 376 14.28 29.95 -30.71
C LYS A 376 14.46 31.22 -29.87
N ASP A 377 13.68 32.28 -30.10
CA ASP A 377 13.70 33.47 -29.22
C ASP A 377 13.02 33.25 -27.86
N ARG A 378 11.98 32.41 -27.77
CA ARG A 378 11.41 31.97 -26.48
C ARG A 378 12.43 31.15 -25.67
N LEU A 379 13.11 30.18 -26.30
CA LEU A 379 14.16 29.37 -25.68
C LEU A 379 15.39 30.21 -25.26
N ARG A 380 15.76 31.23 -26.03
CA ARG A 380 16.81 32.20 -25.63
C ARG A 380 16.44 32.94 -24.34
N GLN A 381 15.16 33.30 -24.15
CA GLN A 381 14.69 33.91 -22.89
C GLN A 381 14.77 32.90 -21.73
N LEU A 382 14.21 31.70 -21.89
CA LEU A 382 14.29 30.63 -20.88
C LEU A 382 15.73 30.30 -20.47
N SER A 383 16.68 30.30 -21.41
CA SER A 383 18.09 30.05 -21.12
C SER A 383 18.66 31.00 -20.05
N ASN A 384 18.13 32.21 -19.90
CA ASN A 384 18.57 33.15 -18.88
C ASN A 384 18.00 32.83 -17.48
N LEU A 385 16.80 32.24 -17.41
CA LEU A 385 16.23 31.78 -16.14
C LEU A 385 16.87 30.48 -15.66
N VAL A 386 17.20 29.56 -16.59
CA VAL A 386 18.05 28.38 -16.30
C VAL A 386 19.45 28.80 -15.80
N LYS A 387 20.06 29.84 -16.40
CA LYS A 387 21.31 30.43 -15.89
C LYS A 387 21.16 31.03 -14.48
N MET A 388 20.01 31.59 -14.12
CA MET A 388 19.76 32.10 -12.76
C MET A 388 19.61 30.97 -11.74
N GLY A 389 18.86 29.90 -12.04
CA GLY A 389 18.78 28.72 -11.15
C GLY A 389 20.14 28.05 -10.92
N ASN A 390 20.92 27.87 -11.99
CA ASN A 390 22.32 27.42 -11.92
C ASN A 390 23.18 28.33 -11.04
N LEU A 391 23.06 29.66 -11.17
CA LEU A 391 23.82 30.61 -10.35
C LEU A 391 23.41 30.59 -8.87
N THR A 392 22.11 30.46 -8.57
CA THR A 392 21.60 30.28 -7.20
C THR A 392 22.15 29.00 -6.58
N HIS A 393 22.07 27.87 -7.29
CA HIS A 393 22.60 26.59 -6.83
C HIS A 393 24.12 26.67 -6.57
N GLU A 394 24.89 27.24 -7.51
CA GLU A 394 26.31 27.48 -7.29
C GLU A 394 26.62 28.38 -6.08
N ASN A 395 25.82 29.43 -5.84
CA ASN A 395 26.07 30.37 -4.75
C ASN A 395 25.78 29.75 -3.38
N ILE A 396 24.75 28.91 -3.28
CA ILE A 396 24.44 28.19 -2.05
C ILE A 396 25.47 27.09 -1.80
N LEU A 397 26.00 26.45 -2.85
CA LEU A 397 27.19 25.59 -2.75
C LEU A 397 28.42 26.34 -2.21
N LYS A 398 28.61 27.62 -2.57
CA LYS A 398 29.70 28.47 -2.06
C LYS A 398 29.52 28.81 -0.57
N GLU A 399 28.31 29.03 -0.07
CA GLU A 399 28.07 29.23 1.37
C GLU A 399 28.18 27.93 2.19
N VAL A 400 27.63 26.82 1.70
CA VAL A 400 27.84 25.47 2.28
C VAL A 400 29.33 25.08 2.22
N ALA A 401 30.10 25.57 1.24
CA ALA A 401 31.55 25.43 1.19
C ALA A 401 32.28 26.21 2.31
N LYS A 402 31.83 27.43 2.63
CA LYS A 402 32.38 28.29 3.68
C LYS A 402 32.03 27.85 5.11
N SER A 403 30.85 27.27 5.33
CA SER A 403 30.43 26.77 6.65
C SER A 403 31.45 25.75 7.18
N SER A 404 31.96 26.01 8.38
CA SER A 404 32.92 25.12 9.05
C SER A 404 32.18 24.06 9.88
N ALA A 405 32.77 22.87 10.00
CA ALA A 405 32.16 21.75 10.74
C ALA A 405 31.95 22.01 12.25
N ALA A 406 32.44 23.14 12.78
CA ALA A 406 32.22 23.58 14.16
C ALA A 406 31.13 24.66 14.31
N GLN A 407 30.56 25.15 13.20
CA GLN A 407 29.54 26.22 13.18
C GLN A 407 28.54 25.99 12.04
N SER A 408 27.49 25.21 12.30
CA SER A 408 26.40 24.98 11.35
C SER A 408 25.08 24.73 12.06
N SER A 409 24.24 25.76 12.17
CA SER A 409 22.79 25.66 12.40
C SER A 409 22.04 25.30 11.10
N ILE A 410 22.71 24.56 10.22
CA ILE A 410 22.33 24.28 8.83
C ILE A 410 22.08 22.79 8.72
N ASP A 411 20.85 22.40 8.38
CA ASP A 411 20.51 21.01 8.12
C ASP A 411 20.89 20.63 6.68
N LEU A 412 22.05 19.99 6.55
CA LEU A 412 22.59 19.53 5.26
C LEU A 412 21.70 18.49 4.56
N ASP A 413 20.73 17.90 5.24
CA ASP A 413 19.76 16.97 4.64
C ASP A 413 18.57 17.70 3.98
N GLU A 414 18.13 18.83 4.55
CA GLU A 414 17.07 19.70 3.98
C GLU A 414 17.57 20.39 2.71
N VAL A 415 18.80 20.90 2.77
CA VAL A 415 19.52 21.50 1.64
C VAL A 415 19.64 20.52 0.46
N GLU A 416 19.99 19.26 0.70
CA GLU A 416 20.12 18.23 -0.35
C GLU A 416 18.79 17.97 -1.10
N GLU A 417 17.65 18.03 -0.41
CA GLU A 417 16.33 17.73 -1.00
C GLU A 417 15.79 18.91 -1.82
N LEU A 418 15.94 20.16 -1.34
CA LEU A 418 15.64 21.36 -2.16
C LEU A 418 16.53 21.41 -3.41
N GLY A 419 17.80 21.01 -3.28
CA GLY A 419 18.70 20.85 -4.42
C GLY A 419 18.24 19.79 -5.42
N LYS A 420 17.48 18.77 -4.99
CA LYS A 420 16.93 17.72 -5.85
C LYS A 420 15.74 18.21 -6.68
N GLN A 421 14.80 18.89 -6.04
CA GLN A 421 13.60 19.44 -6.70
C GLN A 421 13.97 20.41 -7.84
N ILE A 422 15.07 21.16 -7.72
CA ILE A 422 15.55 22.06 -8.78
C ILE A 422 16.12 21.29 -9.98
N GLU A 423 16.84 20.17 -9.79
CA GLU A 423 17.36 19.39 -10.93
C GLU A 423 16.21 18.79 -11.73
N GLU A 424 15.29 18.11 -11.05
CA GLU A 424 14.17 17.40 -11.68
C GLU A 424 13.25 18.38 -12.45
N ALA A 425 12.85 19.50 -11.82
CA ALA A 425 12.05 20.52 -12.50
C ALA A 425 12.81 21.28 -13.61
N GLN A 426 14.15 21.27 -13.62
CA GLN A 426 14.91 21.83 -14.74
C GLN A 426 14.95 20.87 -15.94
N ASP A 427 15.12 19.59 -15.68
CA ASP A 427 15.19 18.52 -16.69
C ASP A 427 13.86 18.42 -17.43
N GLU A 428 12.75 18.36 -16.69
CA GLU A 428 11.38 18.41 -17.22
C GLU A 428 11.12 19.67 -18.06
N LEU A 429 11.58 20.85 -17.59
CA LEU A 429 11.41 22.12 -18.32
C LEU A 429 12.21 22.14 -19.63
N VAL A 430 13.44 21.61 -19.64
CA VAL A 430 14.26 21.51 -20.87
C VAL A 430 13.66 20.49 -21.83
N ALA A 431 13.20 19.34 -21.35
CA ALA A 431 12.59 18.30 -22.16
C ALA A 431 11.30 18.77 -22.85
N ALA A 432 10.37 19.38 -22.09
CA ALA A 432 9.14 19.97 -22.62
C ALA A 432 9.43 21.04 -23.70
N CYS A 433 10.52 21.80 -23.53
CA CYS A 433 10.93 22.86 -24.43
C CYS A 433 11.65 22.40 -25.72
N LEU A 434 12.19 21.17 -25.75
CA LEU A 434 12.97 20.66 -26.89
C LEU A 434 12.25 19.55 -27.68
N TYR A 435 11.45 18.71 -27.00
CA TYR A 435 10.90 17.48 -27.58
C TYR A 435 9.35 17.42 -27.62
N GLY A 436 8.66 18.27 -26.83
CA GLY A 436 7.20 18.26 -26.72
C GLY A 436 6.65 17.08 -25.91
N GLU A 437 5.36 17.10 -25.58
CA GLU A 437 4.76 16.17 -24.60
C GLU A 437 4.93 14.68 -24.96
N ALA A 438 4.81 14.33 -26.25
CA ALA A 438 4.77 12.94 -26.72
C ALA A 438 6.08 12.16 -26.48
N ASP A 439 7.25 12.80 -26.62
CA ASP A 439 8.57 12.18 -26.42
C ASP A 439 9.26 12.62 -25.11
N ALA A 440 8.81 13.69 -24.46
CA ALA A 440 9.34 14.15 -23.16
C ALA A 440 8.95 13.25 -21.97
N GLY A 441 8.15 12.20 -22.18
CA GLY A 441 7.69 11.29 -21.12
C GLY A 441 6.62 11.87 -20.20
N LEU A 442 6.05 13.03 -20.54
CA LEU A 442 4.98 13.68 -19.81
C LEU A 442 3.64 13.00 -20.16
N GLU A 443 3.15 12.12 -19.28
CA GLU A 443 1.81 11.55 -19.45
C GLU A 443 0.73 12.65 -19.33
N ILE A 444 0.10 12.97 -20.46
CA ILE A 444 -0.95 14.01 -20.65
C ILE A 444 -2.08 13.95 -19.61
N ASN A 445 -2.28 12.80 -18.94
CA ASN A 445 -3.32 12.58 -17.93
C ASN A 445 -3.12 13.30 -16.58
N MET A 446 -2.04 14.08 -16.38
CA MET A 446 -1.82 14.78 -15.10
C MET A 446 -2.29 16.24 -15.05
N PHE A 447 -2.29 16.99 -16.15
CA PHE A 447 -2.37 18.47 -16.06
C PHE A 447 -2.99 19.23 -17.27
N ASP A 448 -4.27 19.03 -17.61
CA ASP A 448 -5.29 20.02 -17.17
C ASP A 448 -6.78 19.67 -17.38
N HIS A 449 -7.62 20.45 -16.69
CA HIS A 449 -8.94 20.89 -17.13
C HIS A 449 -8.85 21.93 -18.28
N ASP A 450 -9.86 21.97 -19.17
CA ASP A 450 -10.46 23.20 -19.72
C ASP A 450 -9.58 24.09 -20.73
N ALA A 451 -10.15 24.60 -21.86
CA ALA A 451 -9.48 25.36 -22.98
C ALA A 451 -10.11 25.24 -24.42
N ASN A 452 -10.65 26.25 -25.16
CA ASN A 452 -11.63 26.05 -26.31
C ASN A 452 -11.44 26.47 -27.80
N GLU A 453 -12.21 25.70 -28.59
CA GLU A 453 -12.94 25.83 -29.89
C GLU A 453 -12.17 26.06 -31.21
N ASP A 454 -12.66 25.36 -32.25
CA ASP A 454 -12.45 25.57 -33.71
C ASP A 454 -12.16 27.04 -34.10
N GLU A 455 -11.37 27.35 -35.14
CA GLU A 455 -11.74 27.33 -36.57
C GLU A 455 -10.43 27.47 -37.43
N ASP A 456 -10.36 27.37 -38.77
CA ASP A 456 -11.14 28.09 -39.78
C ASP A 456 -10.86 27.58 -41.22
N LEU A 457 -11.90 27.52 -42.08
CA LEU A 457 -11.95 28.22 -43.38
C LEU A 457 -13.19 27.86 -44.23
N ASP A 458 -14.19 28.74 -44.12
CA ASP A 458 -14.93 29.36 -45.25
C ASP A 458 -15.86 28.49 -46.15
N ILE A 459 -17.18 28.74 -46.07
CA ILE A 459 -17.92 29.49 -47.12
C ILE A 459 -19.35 29.90 -46.68
N ALA A 460 -19.51 31.22 -46.47
CA ALA A 460 -20.68 32.08 -46.71
C ALA A 460 -22.07 31.90 -46.02
N ASN A 461 -22.48 33.01 -45.37
CA ASN A 461 -23.84 33.57 -45.17
C ASN A 461 -24.76 33.04 -44.04
N GLY A 462 -24.75 33.72 -42.88
CA GLY A 462 -25.85 33.66 -41.90
C GLY A 462 -25.60 34.31 -40.53
N SER A 463 -25.47 35.64 -40.43
CA SER A 463 -25.12 36.32 -39.17
C SER A 463 -26.23 36.32 -38.09
N VAL A 464 -25.91 35.96 -36.85
CA VAL A 464 -26.01 36.77 -35.59
C VAL A 464 -25.25 36.03 -34.47
N ALA A 465 -24.48 36.76 -33.67
CA ALA A 465 -23.69 36.27 -32.51
C ALA A 465 -24.39 36.60 -31.16
N ASN A 466 -23.92 36.23 -29.95
CA ASN A 466 -22.60 35.73 -29.51
C ASN A 466 -22.70 34.96 -28.16
N ASP A 467 -21.53 34.54 -27.64
CA ASP A 467 -21.17 34.11 -26.28
C ASP A 467 -21.19 32.59 -25.98
N THR A 468 -19.99 32.00 -26.00
CA THR A 468 -19.63 30.62 -25.59
C THR A 468 -18.72 30.61 -24.35
N ASP A 469 -18.63 29.46 -23.66
CA ASP A 469 -17.62 29.22 -22.62
C ASP A 469 -16.24 29.04 -23.30
N ALA A 470 -15.17 29.55 -22.70
CA ALA A 470 -13.85 29.62 -23.33
C ALA A 470 -13.04 28.32 -23.25
N ASP A 471 -13.61 27.20 -22.76
CA ASP A 471 -12.82 26.02 -22.35
C ASP A 471 -13.16 24.53 -22.83
N ALA A 472 -12.91 24.06 -24.09
CA ALA A 472 -12.90 22.62 -24.51
C ALA A 472 -11.98 22.10 -25.71
N ASP A 473 -11.75 22.78 -26.84
CA ASP A 473 -10.73 22.48 -27.89
C ASP A 473 -9.41 23.34 -27.87
N LEU A 474 -8.39 23.02 -27.05
CA LEU A 474 -7.02 23.55 -27.26
C LEU A 474 -6.30 22.75 -28.35
N THR A 475 -5.67 23.45 -29.31
CA THR A 475 -4.78 22.78 -30.28
C THR A 475 -3.55 22.17 -29.61
N GLU A 476 -2.94 21.18 -30.24
CA GLU A 476 -1.72 20.50 -29.76
C GLU A 476 -0.58 21.49 -29.43
N GLU A 477 -0.42 22.55 -30.23
CA GLU A 477 0.58 23.60 -29.94
C GLU A 477 0.21 24.44 -28.71
N GLN A 478 -1.07 24.71 -28.46
CA GLN A 478 -1.52 25.44 -27.26
C GLN A 478 -1.44 24.57 -26.00
N ALA A 479 -1.70 23.26 -26.10
CA ALA A 479 -1.55 22.31 -24.99
C ALA A 479 -0.08 22.25 -24.52
N ILE A 480 0.85 22.03 -25.46
CA ILE A 480 2.31 22.05 -25.20
C ILE A 480 2.74 23.40 -24.58
N GLN A 481 2.18 24.53 -25.06
CA GLN A 481 2.43 25.84 -24.47
C GLN A 481 1.89 25.96 -23.03
N LYS A 482 0.70 25.45 -22.73
CA LYS A 482 0.10 25.41 -21.38
C LYS A 482 0.94 24.55 -20.42
N ALA A 483 1.48 23.42 -20.90
CA ALA A 483 2.41 22.57 -20.15
C ALA A 483 3.74 23.28 -19.83
N ILE A 484 4.38 23.93 -20.82
CA ILE A 484 5.65 24.67 -20.63
C ILE A 484 5.54 25.75 -19.55
N LEU A 485 4.40 26.46 -19.45
CA LEU A 485 4.17 27.43 -18.38
C LEU A 485 4.12 26.79 -16.98
N ARG A 486 3.56 25.58 -16.85
CA ARG A 486 3.43 24.87 -15.57
C ARG A 486 4.76 24.37 -15.05
N THR A 487 5.57 23.73 -15.89
CA THR A 487 6.92 23.29 -15.51
C THR A 487 7.84 24.48 -15.23
N PHE A 488 7.66 25.60 -15.94
CA PHE A 488 8.36 26.87 -15.66
C PHE A 488 8.03 27.43 -14.28
N GLU A 489 6.77 27.40 -13.85
CA GLU A 489 6.36 27.83 -12.50
C GLU A 489 6.93 26.93 -11.41
N GLN A 490 6.90 25.60 -11.61
CA GLN A 490 7.48 24.62 -10.68
C GLN A 490 9.00 24.81 -10.52
N TYR A 491 9.74 24.99 -11.62
CA TYR A 491 11.17 25.28 -11.57
C TYR A 491 11.48 26.58 -10.82
N VAL A 492 10.69 27.64 -11.02
CA VAL A 492 10.85 28.91 -10.28
C VAL A 492 10.55 28.74 -8.79
N GLN A 493 9.50 28.02 -8.40
CA GLN A 493 9.20 27.72 -6.99
C GLN A 493 10.37 26.98 -6.32
N ALA A 494 10.96 25.98 -7.00
CA ALA A 494 12.10 25.23 -6.48
C ALA A 494 13.34 26.12 -6.28
N VAL A 495 13.69 26.96 -7.26
CA VAL A 495 14.81 27.93 -7.17
C VAL A 495 14.60 28.93 -6.02
N VAL A 496 13.35 29.31 -5.77
CA VAL A 496 12.97 30.24 -4.70
C VAL A 496 13.06 29.59 -3.32
N GLY A 497 12.60 28.35 -3.17
CA GLY A 497 12.72 27.58 -1.92
C GLY A 497 14.17 27.43 -1.47
N LEU A 498 15.09 27.21 -2.43
CA LEU A 498 16.52 27.19 -2.15
C LEU A 498 17.08 28.59 -1.83
N SER A 499 16.66 29.64 -2.55
CA SER A 499 17.08 31.04 -2.28
C SER A 499 16.68 31.53 -0.88
N ALA A 500 15.54 31.04 -0.39
CA ALA A 500 15.00 31.32 0.93
C ALA A 500 15.73 30.59 2.08
N TYR A 501 16.71 29.73 1.78
CA TYR A 501 17.57 29.08 2.78
C TYR A 501 18.68 29.99 3.32
N VAL A 502 18.99 31.09 2.64
CA VAL A 502 20.11 32.01 3.00
C VAL A 502 19.65 33.47 3.14
N THR A 503 18.42 33.77 2.69
CA THR A 503 17.78 35.09 2.70
C THR A 503 16.55 35.06 3.60
N ASP A 504 16.03 36.20 4.04
CA ASP A 504 14.82 36.24 4.88
C ASP A 504 13.62 35.54 4.20
N ARG A 505 13.12 34.47 4.83
CA ARG A 505 12.45 33.35 4.14
C ARG A 505 11.07 33.72 3.58
N GLU A 506 10.39 34.68 4.21
CA GLU A 506 8.96 34.94 4.01
C GLU A 506 8.71 35.95 2.88
N GLU A 507 9.35 37.12 2.92
CA GLU A 507 9.10 38.21 1.96
C GLU A 507 9.39 37.79 0.51
N LEU A 508 10.38 36.91 0.30
CA LEU A 508 10.71 36.39 -1.03
C LEU A 508 9.68 35.38 -1.54
N VAL A 509 9.19 34.48 -0.68
CA VAL A 509 8.18 33.48 -1.05
C VAL A 509 6.84 34.15 -1.35
N ASP A 510 6.43 35.12 -0.52
CA ASP A 510 5.22 35.92 -0.77
C ASP A 510 5.30 36.66 -2.12
N LYS A 511 6.43 37.32 -2.42
CA LYS A 511 6.64 38.01 -3.70
C LYS A 511 6.58 37.10 -4.92
N VAL A 512 6.99 35.84 -4.77
CA VAL A 512 6.95 34.83 -5.84
C VAL A 512 5.55 34.29 -6.01
N ASN A 513 4.85 33.97 -4.92
CA ASN A 513 3.46 33.51 -4.97
C ASN A 513 2.54 34.58 -5.60
N ILE A 514 2.74 35.85 -5.26
CA ILE A 514 2.06 37.01 -5.89
C ILE A 514 2.43 37.18 -7.38
N ALA A 515 3.60 36.69 -7.80
CA ALA A 515 4.06 36.73 -9.19
C ALA A 515 3.70 35.50 -10.02
N SER A 516 3.33 34.39 -9.38
CA SER A 516 2.87 33.16 -10.03
C SER A 516 1.35 33.09 -10.16
N ALA A 517 0.58 33.73 -9.27
CA ALA A 517 -0.88 33.77 -9.34
C ALA A 517 -1.40 34.26 -10.72
N SER A 518 -2.35 33.54 -11.30
CA SER A 518 -2.76 33.70 -12.71
C SER A 518 -4.26 33.99 -12.86
N ASP A 519 -4.57 35.29 -12.96
CA ASP A 519 -5.81 35.83 -13.56
C ASP A 519 -5.47 36.57 -14.88
N GLU A 520 -4.33 36.25 -15.53
CA GLU A 520 -3.86 36.94 -16.75
C GLU A 520 -4.37 36.26 -18.04
N GLU A 521 -5.53 36.71 -18.53
CA GLU A 521 -6.09 36.33 -19.84
C GLU A 521 -5.26 36.94 -20.99
N GLY A 522 -4.85 36.11 -21.98
CA GLY A 522 -4.21 36.59 -23.20
C GLY A 522 -3.46 35.52 -23.99
N ASP A 523 -2.96 35.91 -25.17
CA ASP A 523 -2.06 35.08 -26.00
C ASP A 523 -0.81 34.67 -25.20
N PHE A 524 -0.36 33.43 -25.42
CA PHE A 524 0.79 32.82 -24.76
C PHE A 524 2.02 33.72 -24.80
N ALA A 525 2.33 34.34 -25.95
CA ALA A 525 3.49 35.23 -26.06
C ALA A 525 3.41 36.46 -25.13
N HIS A 526 2.19 36.92 -24.79
CA HIS A 526 1.98 38.01 -23.85
C HIS A 526 2.07 37.54 -22.39
N VAL A 527 1.33 36.49 -22.03
CA VAL A 527 1.29 35.92 -20.67
C VAL A 527 2.66 35.39 -20.25
N PHE A 528 3.35 34.67 -21.15
CA PHE A 528 4.72 34.22 -20.94
C PHE A 528 5.68 35.40 -20.72
N ALA A 529 5.60 36.46 -21.55
CA ALA A 529 6.48 37.62 -21.40
C ALA A 529 6.18 38.43 -20.13
N ALA A 530 4.92 38.46 -19.65
CA ALA A 530 4.53 39.08 -18.40
C ALA A 530 5.09 38.31 -17.19
N LYS A 531 4.72 37.03 -17.04
CA LYS A 531 5.21 36.12 -15.98
C LYS A 531 6.74 36.03 -15.99
N PHE A 532 7.39 35.82 -17.14
CA PHE A 532 8.85 35.77 -17.25
C PHE A 532 9.50 37.06 -16.74
N LYS A 533 8.99 38.23 -17.14
CA LYS A 533 9.54 39.53 -16.72
C LYS A 533 9.33 39.80 -15.23
N GLN A 534 8.20 39.37 -14.66
CA GLN A 534 7.90 39.54 -13.24
C GLN A 534 8.75 38.60 -12.37
N LEU A 535 8.80 37.30 -12.70
CA LEU A 535 9.58 36.31 -11.97
C LEU A 535 11.10 36.52 -12.17
N SER A 536 11.56 36.84 -13.37
CA SER A 536 12.97 37.20 -13.60
C SER A 536 13.39 38.47 -12.84
N LYS A 537 12.47 39.42 -12.59
CA LYS A 537 12.76 40.58 -11.74
C LYS A 537 12.92 40.15 -10.28
N VAL A 538 11.98 39.36 -9.73
CA VAL A 538 12.05 38.89 -8.34
C VAL A 538 13.30 38.02 -8.09
N LEU A 539 13.64 37.12 -9.01
CA LEU A 539 14.87 36.33 -8.95
C LEU A 539 16.15 37.19 -9.06
N SER A 540 16.14 38.21 -9.93
CA SER A 540 17.26 39.15 -10.04
C SER A 540 17.45 39.96 -8.74
N GLU A 541 16.35 40.45 -8.14
CA GLU A 541 16.37 41.14 -6.85
C GLU A 541 16.88 40.21 -5.73
N ALA A 542 16.40 38.96 -5.66
CA ALA A 542 16.87 37.95 -4.69
C ALA A 542 18.35 37.59 -4.85
N SER A 543 18.86 37.54 -6.09
CA SER A 543 20.28 37.32 -6.36
C SER A 543 21.19 38.46 -5.88
N SER A 544 20.62 39.60 -5.50
CA SER A 544 21.32 40.88 -5.27
C SER A 544 21.40 41.32 -3.80
N GLY A 545 21.26 40.42 -2.82
CA GLY A 545 21.57 40.73 -1.42
C GLY A 545 21.02 39.71 -0.43
N ILE A 546 21.89 38.83 0.09
CA ILE A 546 21.49 37.65 0.88
C ILE A 546 21.96 37.80 2.34
N ALA A 547 21.02 37.79 3.30
CA ALA A 547 21.24 37.91 4.76
C ALA A 547 20.02 37.37 5.57
N LEU A 548 20.21 37.10 6.87
CA LEU A 548 19.31 36.29 7.74
C LEU A 548 18.60 37.10 8.87
N GLY A 549 17.38 36.69 9.28
CA GLY A 549 16.49 37.35 10.29
C GLY A 549 15.66 36.38 11.19
N THR A 550 14.83 36.89 12.13
CA THR A 550 14.07 36.12 13.18
C THR A 550 12.72 36.77 13.63
N SER A 551 11.77 36.04 14.31
CA SER A 551 10.28 36.30 14.29
C SER A 551 9.53 36.74 15.61
N THR A 552 8.18 37.05 15.57
CA THR A 552 7.16 36.98 16.72
C THR A 552 5.63 37.34 16.48
N THR A 553 4.63 36.43 16.74
CA THR A 553 3.19 36.56 17.29
C THR A 553 1.98 37.34 16.61
N SER A 554 0.72 37.43 17.17
CA SER A 554 -0.51 36.54 17.07
C SER A 554 -1.84 37.00 17.85
N SER A 555 -3.14 36.87 17.38
CA SER A 555 -4.46 37.02 18.19
C SER A 555 -5.89 36.69 17.52
N PRO A 556 -7.07 36.41 18.25
CA PRO A 556 -8.40 35.83 17.75
C PRO A 556 -9.86 36.22 18.38
N VAL A 557 -11.07 35.74 17.89
CA VAL A 557 -12.53 35.92 18.43
C VAL A 557 -13.62 34.77 18.10
N SER A 558 -14.89 34.67 18.70
CA SER A 558 -15.94 33.53 18.74
C SER A 558 -17.53 33.79 18.72
N THR A 559 -18.53 32.95 19.24
CA THR A 559 -19.55 31.98 18.59
C THR A 559 -20.98 31.56 19.29
N ASP A 560 -22.17 31.26 18.62
CA ASP A 560 -23.36 30.29 19.00
C ASP A 560 -24.43 29.77 17.89
N THR A 561 -25.30 28.72 18.13
CA THR A 561 -26.72 28.34 17.60
C THR A 561 -27.13 26.86 17.12
N ARG A 562 -28.43 26.54 16.72
CA ARG A 562 -29.27 25.29 17.04
C ARG A 562 -30.09 24.47 15.93
N SER A 563 -30.82 23.36 16.29
CA SER A 563 -31.64 22.39 15.42
C SER A 563 -33.00 21.77 15.98
N LEU A 564 -33.62 20.74 15.33
CA LEU A 564 -34.98 20.09 15.57
C LEU A 564 -35.05 18.53 15.23
N ALA A 565 -36.11 17.76 15.64
CA ALA A 565 -36.19 16.26 15.51
C ALA A 565 -37.62 15.59 15.32
N VAL A 566 -37.68 14.26 15.01
CA VAL A 566 -38.87 13.42 14.65
C VAL A 566 -38.86 12.00 15.34
N LYS A 567 -39.93 11.18 15.27
CA LYS A 567 -40.07 9.83 15.93
C LYS A 567 -40.31 8.65 14.96
N HIS A 568 -39.79 7.46 15.30
CA HIS A 568 -39.97 6.17 14.58
C HIS A 568 -40.62 5.05 15.43
N SER A 569 -40.84 3.86 14.84
CA SER A 569 -41.27 2.62 15.51
C SER A 569 -40.60 1.39 14.88
N PRO A 570 -40.19 0.38 15.67
CA PRO A 570 -39.23 -0.64 15.22
C PRO A 570 -39.82 -1.73 14.30
N VAL A 571 -38.95 -2.36 13.51
CA VAL A 571 -39.24 -3.39 12.50
C VAL A 571 -38.78 -4.76 13.01
N VAL A 572 -39.72 -5.71 13.12
CA VAL A 572 -39.42 -7.12 13.45
C VAL A 572 -38.62 -7.75 12.31
N GLN A 573 -37.56 -8.49 12.64
CA GLN A 573 -36.61 -9.01 11.65
C GLN A 573 -36.86 -10.50 11.35
N ALA A 574 -36.69 -10.91 10.09
CA ALA A 574 -36.85 -12.29 9.65
C ALA A 574 -35.87 -13.23 10.37
N ASN A 575 -36.41 -14.29 10.99
CA ASN A 575 -35.77 -15.24 11.90
C ASN A 575 -35.52 -14.75 13.36
N ASP A 576 -36.11 -13.63 13.81
CA ASP A 576 -36.09 -13.20 15.23
C ASP A 576 -36.77 -14.19 16.20
N ASP A 577 -37.56 -15.11 15.68
CA ASP A 577 -38.20 -16.21 16.40
C ASP A 577 -37.24 -17.40 16.65
N PHE A 578 -36.05 -17.42 16.04
CA PHE A 578 -35.07 -18.49 16.25
C PHE A 578 -34.52 -18.51 17.68
N ARG A 579 -34.39 -19.69 18.26
CA ARG A 579 -33.92 -19.91 19.63
C ARG A 579 -32.96 -21.11 19.69
N THR A 580 -31.75 -20.88 20.20
CA THR A 580 -30.68 -21.90 20.24
C THR A 580 -31.06 -23.09 21.11
N ASP A 581 -31.76 -22.87 22.22
CA ASP A 581 -32.28 -23.89 23.13
C ASP A 581 -33.37 -24.78 22.48
N VAL A 582 -34.26 -24.17 21.69
CA VAL A 582 -35.27 -24.91 20.89
C VAL A 582 -34.58 -25.75 19.82
N PHE A 583 -33.56 -25.21 19.14
CA PHE A 583 -32.79 -25.97 18.15
C PHE A 583 -31.95 -27.10 18.79
N VAL A 584 -31.34 -26.89 19.96
CA VAL A 584 -30.66 -27.96 20.71
C VAL A 584 -31.66 -29.05 21.17
N SER A 585 -32.90 -28.68 21.48
CA SER A 585 -33.99 -29.63 21.76
C SER A 585 -34.41 -30.41 20.50
N GLU A 586 -34.38 -29.78 19.32
CA GLU A 586 -34.55 -30.45 18.02
C GLU A 586 -33.43 -31.48 17.78
N LEU A 587 -32.17 -31.11 17.99
CA LEU A 587 -31.01 -32.00 17.89
C LEU A 587 -31.13 -33.22 18.81
N GLN A 588 -31.55 -33.03 20.07
CA GLN A 588 -31.77 -34.14 20.99
C GLN A 588 -32.91 -35.04 20.49
N SER A 589 -34.01 -34.46 20.03
CA SER A 589 -35.11 -35.23 19.44
C SER A 589 -34.74 -35.97 18.14
N ILE A 590 -33.69 -35.54 17.43
CA ILE A 590 -33.11 -36.29 16.29
C ILE A 590 -32.27 -37.46 16.82
N ALA A 591 -31.38 -37.22 17.80
CA ALA A 591 -30.57 -38.25 18.42
C ALA A 591 -31.42 -39.38 19.06
N ASP A 592 -32.48 -39.01 19.80
CA ASP A 592 -33.42 -39.96 20.40
C ASP A 592 -34.09 -40.88 19.36
N LYS A 593 -34.39 -40.35 18.16
CA LYS A 593 -35.02 -41.10 17.05
C LYS A 593 -34.03 -42.00 16.31
N LEU A 594 -32.74 -41.65 16.29
CA LEU A 594 -31.67 -42.49 15.73
C LEU A 594 -31.36 -43.69 16.65
N GLY A 595 -31.68 -43.57 17.95
CA GLY A 595 -31.65 -44.66 18.92
C GLY A 595 -30.26 -44.98 19.47
N PHE A 596 -30.13 -46.17 20.09
CA PHE A 596 -28.87 -46.72 20.61
C PHE A 596 -28.05 -45.84 21.59
N GLY A 597 -28.66 -44.79 22.16
CA GLY A 597 -27.97 -43.84 23.04
C GLY A 597 -27.13 -42.80 22.28
N ALA A 598 -27.47 -42.53 21.02
CA ALA A 598 -26.86 -41.47 20.22
C ALA A 598 -27.00 -40.09 20.90
N LYS A 599 -26.05 -39.21 20.60
CA LYS A 599 -25.95 -37.85 21.13
C LYS A 599 -26.08 -36.80 20.03
N ILE A 600 -26.39 -35.56 20.40
CA ILE A 600 -26.35 -34.40 19.48
C ILE A 600 -24.98 -34.19 18.81
N THR A 601 -23.93 -34.72 19.45
CA THR A 601 -22.53 -34.69 19.00
C THR A 601 -22.17 -35.73 17.96
N ASP A 602 -23.08 -36.65 17.62
CA ASP A 602 -22.78 -37.78 16.78
C ASP A 602 -23.05 -37.45 15.30
N ARG A 603 -22.15 -37.92 14.43
CA ARG A 603 -22.16 -37.69 12.98
C ARG A 603 -23.52 -37.98 12.31
N ALA A 604 -24.25 -38.99 12.79
CA ALA A 604 -25.57 -39.35 12.27
C ALA A 604 -26.62 -38.24 12.44
N VAL A 605 -26.47 -37.34 13.42
CA VAL A 605 -27.33 -36.15 13.58
C VAL A 605 -27.04 -35.13 12.48
N ALA A 606 -25.76 -34.91 12.16
CA ALA A 606 -25.35 -34.04 11.04
C ALA A 606 -25.83 -34.58 9.69
N GLU A 607 -25.66 -35.88 9.45
CA GLU A 607 -26.13 -36.55 8.23
C GLU A 607 -27.66 -36.54 8.10
N HIS A 608 -28.39 -36.62 9.23
CA HIS A 608 -29.84 -36.42 9.24
C HIS A 608 -30.22 -34.99 8.86
N LEU A 609 -29.58 -33.97 9.45
CA LEU A 609 -29.82 -32.55 9.12
C LEU A 609 -29.56 -32.25 7.62
N ASP A 610 -28.51 -32.84 7.04
CA ASP A 610 -28.22 -32.74 5.60
C ASP A 610 -29.16 -33.58 4.70
N SER A 611 -29.84 -34.59 5.26
CA SER A 611 -30.88 -35.33 4.54
C SER A 611 -32.18 -34.53 4.40
N VAL A 612 -32.42 -33.56 5.29
CA VAL A 612 -33.61 -32.69 5.31
C VAL A 612 -33.32 -31.22 4.97
N ASP A 613 -32.07 -30.86 4.62
CA ASP A 613 -31.70 -29.52 4.20
C ASP A 613 -32.20 -29.22 2.76
N PRO A 614 -33.21 -28.34 2.57
CA PRO A 614 -33.68 -27.98 1.24
C PRO A 614 -32.61 -27.26 0.41
N LEU A 615 -31.68 -26.55 1.05
CA LEU A 615 -30.64 -25.77 0.38
C LEU A 615 -29.40 -26.60 0.01
N ARG A 616 -29.36 -27.90 0.31
CA ARG A 616 -28.20 -28.77 0.06
C ARG A 616 -27.70 -28.71 -1.40
N ARG A 617 -28.63 -28.60 -2.37
CA ARG A 617 -28.32 -28.47 -3.81
C ARG A 617 -27.60 -27.17 -4.17
N MET A 618 -27.59 -26.14 -3.33
CA MET A 618 -26.84 -24.91 -3.61
C MET A 618 -25.34 -25.16 -3.69
N ARG A 619 -24.79 -26.13 -2.95
CA ARG A 619 -23.36 -26.51 -3.00
C ARG A 619 -22.90 -26.87 -4.40
N GLU A 620 -23.75 -27.53 -5.19
CA GLU A 620 -23.46 -27.91 -6.58
C GLU A 620 -23.17 -26.70 -7.46
N GLY A 621 -23.68 -25.52 -7.10
CA GLY A 621 -23.41 -24.25 -7.77
C GLY A 621 -21.99 -23.69 -7.58
N TYR A 622 -21.18 -24.26 -6.69
CA TYR A 622 -19.84 -23.75 -6.34
C TYR A 622 -18.71 -24.71 -6.74
N ILE A 623 -17.51 -24.15 -6.87
CA ILE A 623 -16.24 -24.87 -7.05
C ILE A 623 -15.44 -24.70 -5.76
N LEU A 624 -15.41 -25.75 -4.94
CA LEU A 624 -14.64 -25.78 -3.68
C LEU A 624 -13.22 -26.33 -3.92
N PRO A 625 -12.20 -25.89 -3.16
CA PRO A 625 -10.86 -26.48 -3.22
C PRO A 625 -10.89 -27.98 -2.91
N LYS A 626 -10.00 -28.77 -3.53
CA LYS A 626 -9.91 -30.21 -3.25
C LYS A 626 -8.90 -30.51 -2.16
N PHE A 627 -9.03 -31.68 -1.54
CA PHE A 627 -8.14 -32.14 -0.47
C PHE A 627 -6.67 -32.09 -0.89
N LYS A 628 -6.36 -32.57 -2.11
CA LYS A 628 -5.01 -32.53 -2.70
C LYS A 628 -4.44 -31.13 -2.94
N ASP A 629 -5.30 -30.10 -3.02
CA ASP A 629 -4.90 -28.71 -3.31
C ASP A 629 -4.57 -27.95 -2.01
N VAL A 630 -4.94 -28.48 -0.83
CA VAL A 630 -4.83 -27.84 0.49
C VAL A 630 -3.86 -28.58 1.42
N CYS A 631 -3.95 -29.91 1.44
CA CYS A 631 -3.20 -30.80 2.32
C CYS A 631 -1.77 -31.06 1.83
N ASN A 632 -0.91 -31.54 2.74
CA ASN A 632 0.42 -31.99 2.37
C ASN A 632 0.39 -33.41 1.77
N ALA A 633 1.18 -33.67 0.73
CA ALA A 633 1.27 -34.97 0.06
C ALA A 633 1.73 -36.12 0.98
N ASP A 634 2.46 -35.81 2.06
CA ASP A 634 2.89 -36.79 3.07
C ASP A 634 1.73 -37.36 3.91
N TYR A 635 0.52 -36.79 3.82
CA TYR A 635 -0.69 -37.21 4.53
C TYR A 635 -1.74 -37.74 3.53
N PRO A 636 -1.54 -38.96 2.98
CA PRO A 636 -2.43 -39.52 1.97
C PRO A 636 -3.82 -39.88 2.51
N SER A 637 -4.78 -39.95 1.60
CA SER A 637 -6.18 -40.30 1.83
C SER A 637 -6.37 -41.49 2.78
N THR A 638 -7.05 -41.24 3.90
CA THR A 638 -7.46 -42.23 4.90
C THR A 638 -8.93 -42.66 4.77
N SER A 639 -9.74 -41.91 4.01
CA SER A 639 -11.17 -42.17 3.81
C SER A 639 -11.65 -41.58 2.47
N ALA A 640 -12.87 -41.90 2.06
CA ALA A 640 -13.50 -41.27 0.88
C ALA A 640 -13.64 -39.74 1.03
N GLU A 641 -13.69 -39.22 2.26
CA GLU A 641 -13.81 -37.78 2.55
C GLU A 641 -12.46 -37.05 2.61
N THR A 642 -11.35 -37.80 2.59
CA THR A 642 -9.96 -37.32 2.47
C THR A 642 -9.31 -37.82 1.17
N ALA A 643 -10.11 -38.32 0.23
CA ALA A 643 -9.66 -38.66 -1.12
C ALA A 643 -9.17 -37.41 -1.87
N ALA A 644 -8.20 -37.57 -2.77
CA ALA A 644 -7.53 -36.45 -3.44
C ALA A 644 -8.50 -35.44 -4.10
N ASP A 645 -9.58 -35.93 -4.72
CA ASP A 645 -10.61 -35.13 -5.40
C ASP A 645 -11.86 -34.85 -4.53
N ALA A 646 -11.86 -35.20 -3.24
CA ALA A 646 -12.89 -34.79 -2.29
C ALA A 646 -12.78 -33.28 -1.99
N ASP A 647 -13.90 -32.64 -1.65
CA ASP A 647 -13.91 -31.23 -1.27
C ASP A 647 -13.23 -31.03 0.11
N SER A 648 -12.41 -30.00 0.21
CA SER A 648 -11.86 -29.50 1.47
C SER A 648 -12.92 -28.82 2.35
N LEU A 649 -12.69 -28.79 3.66
CA LEU A 649 -13.59 -28.19 4.64
C LEU A 649 -13.45 -26.66 4.62
N TYR A 650 -14.16 -26.00 3.71
CA TYR A 650 -14.04 -24.56 3.48
C TYR A 650 -14.91 -23.74 4.44
N MET A 651 -14.29 -23.13 5.45
CA MET A 651 -14.92 -22.32 6.50
C MET A 651 -14.42 -20.86 6.49
N CYS A 652 -13.82 -20.41 5.38
CA CYS A 652 -13.20 -19.08 5.21
C CYS A 652 -13.99 -18.14 4.26
N GLY A 653 -15.27 -18.46 3.98
CA GLY A 653 -16.13 -17.69 3.08
C GLY A 653 -16.43 -16.25 3.55
N ASN A 654 -16.16 -15.96 4.82
CA ASN A 654 -16.15 -14.62 5.41
C ASN A 654 -14.97 -13.74 4.97
N SER A 655 -13.95 -14.32 4.32
CA SER A 655 -12.76 -13.62 3.82
C SER A 655 -12.66 -13.64 2.30
N LEU A 656 -12.94 -14.79 1.68
CA LEU A 656 -13.06 -14.96 0.22
C LEU A 656 -14.09 -16.06 -0.07
N GLY A 657 -15.09 -15.78 -0.89
CA GLY A 657 -16.08 -16.77 -1.30
C GLY A 657 -15.56 -17.67 -2.44
N PRO A 658 -15.92 -18.96 -2.47
CA PRO A 658 -15.50 -19.89 -3.53
C PRO A 658 -16.17 -19.55 -4.87
N LEU A 659 -15.47 -19.79 -5.99
CA LEU A 659 -15.95 -19.46 -7.33
C LEU A 659 -17.28 -20.17 -7.64
N SER A 660 -18.31 -19.40 -8.01
CA SER A 660 -19.56 -19.96 -8.51
C SER A 660 -19.40 -20.46 -9.96
N ARG A 661 -20.07 -21.56 -10.31
CA ARG A 661 -20.05 -22.14 -11.65
C ARG A 661 -20.71 -21.23 -12.70
N LEU A 662 -21.70 -20.43 -12.28
CA LEU A 662 -22.28 -19.39 -13.13
C LEU A 662 -21.32 -18.23 -13.32
N GLY A 663 -20.58 -17.80 -12.30
CA GLY A 663 -19.54 -16.77 -12.42
C GLY A 663 -18.44 -17.20 -13.40
N LYS A 664 -17.94 -18.45 -13.28
CA LYS A 664 -17.02 -19.02 -14.27
C LYS A 664 -17.61 -18.99 -15.69
N LYS A 665 -18.84 -19.46 -15.86
CA LYS A 665 -19.50 -19.48 -17.18
C LYS A 665 -19.63 -18.07 -17.77
N TYR A 666 -20.03 -17.07 -16.99
CA TYR A 666 -20.20 -15.71 -17.50
C TYR A 666 -18.85 -15.05 -17.82
N LEU A 667 -17.82 -15.25 -17.00
CA LEU A 667 -16.45 -14.85 -17.35
C LEU A 667 -15.99 -15.45 -18.69
N GLU A 668 -16.25 -16.74 -18.93
CA GLU A 668 -15.95 -17.39 -20.22
C GLU A 668 -16.75 -16.77 -21.39
N GLN A 669 -18.00 -16.37 -21.15
CA GLN A 669 -18.85 -15.72 -22.15
C GLN A 669 -18.42 -14.28 -22.48
N GLU A 670 -18.03 -13.47 -21.48
CA GLU A 670 -17.55 -12.10 -21.73
C GLU A 670 -16.18 -12.08 -22.44
N ILE A 671 -15.27 -12.99 -22.09
CA ILE A 671 -13.97 -13.13 -22.76
C ILE A 671 -14.17 -13.52 -24.24
N GLU A 672 -15.09 -14.45 -24.53
CA GLU A 672 -15.41 -14.81 -25.91
C GLU A 672 -16.07 -13.64 -26.67
N ALA A 673 -16.99 -12.92 -26.03
CA ALA A 673 -17.66 -11.77 -26.63
C ALA A 673 -16.68 -10.62 -26.94
N TRP A 674 -15.79 -10.29 -26.01
CA TRP A 674 -14.75 -9.29 -26.23
C TRP A 674 -13.84 -9.67 -27.40
N GLY A 675 -13.36 -10.92 -27.43
CA GLY A 675 -12.51 -11.42 -28.52
C GLY A 675 -13.22 -11.54 -29.89
N ARG A 676 -14.56 -11.54 -29.94
CA ARG A 676 -15.36 -11.67 -31.17
C ARG A 676 -15.97 -10.35 -31.67
N MET A 677 -16.29 -9.43 -30.77
CA MET A 677 -17.05 -8.22 -31.07
C MET A 677 -16.30 -6.92 -30.74
N ALA A 678 -15.24 -6.98 -29.91
CA ALA A 678 -14.54 -5.82 -29.38
C ALA A 678 -15.52 -4.75 -28.86
N VAL A 679 -15.39 -3.49 -29.30
CA VAL A 679 -16.24 -2.36 -28.91
C VAL A 679 -17.74 -2.57 -29.19
N LEU A 680 -18.11 -3.40 -30.17
CA LEU A 680 -19.50 -3.67 -30.48
C LEU A 680 -20.24 -4.36 -29.32
N GLY A 681 -19.54 -5.04 -28.40
CA GLY A 681 -20.11 -5.66 -27.20
C GLY A 681 -20.83 -4.70 -26.24
N HIS A 682 -20.54 -3.39 -26.33
CA HIS A 682 -21.28 -2.35 -25.60
C HIS A 682 -22.76 -2.29 -25.97
N PHE A 683 -23.13 -2.66 -27.20
CA PHE A 683 -24.48 -2.53 -27.76
C PHE A 683 -25.03 -3.85 -28.32
N GLU A 684 -24.18 -4.68 -28.93
CA GLU A 684 -24.52 -5.98 -29.54
C GLU A 684 -23.72 -7.12 -28.89
N HIS A 685 -24.23 -7.66 -27.78
CA HIS A 685 -23.59 -8.77 -27.09
C HIS A 685 -24.10 -10.14 -27.58
N PRO A 686 -23.24 -11.09 -27.99
CA PRO A 686 -23.66 -12.37 -28.57
C PRO A 686 -24.42 -13.29 -27.59
N TYR A 687 -24.39 -12.96 -26.30
CA TYR A 687 -25.13 -13.65 -25.24
C TYR A 687 -26.32 -12.85 -24.68
N GLY A 688 -26.74 -11.78 -25.37
CA GLY A 688 -28.04 -11.14 -25.15
C GLY A 688 -28.11 -10.15 -23.97
N THR A 689 -26.97 -9.70 -23.45
CA THR A 689 -26.91 -8.62 -22.45
C THR A 689 -25.78 -7.67 -22.84
N PRO A 690 -26.07 -6.53 -23.51
CA PRO A 690 -25.07 -5.51 -23.83
C PRO A 690 -24.38 -5.01 -22.56
N TRP A 691 -23.08 -4.68 -22.64
CA TRP A 691 -22.33 -4.22 -21.46
C TRP A 691 -22.95 -2.97 -20.82
N THR A 692 -23.46 -2.04 -21.63
CA THR A 692 -24.23 -0.85 -21.21
C THR A 692 -25.50 -1.16 -20.40
N GLN A 693 -25.95 -2.42 -20.35
CA GLN A 693 -27.17 -2.84 -19.68
C GLN A 693 -26.94 -3.85 -18.54
N MET A 694 -25.71 -4.39 -18.39
CA MET A 694 -25.44 -5.46 -17.42
C MET A 694 -25.65 -4.99 -15.97
N GLU A 695 -25.22 -3.75 -15.67
CA GLU A 695 -25.36 -3.08 -14.37
C GLU A 695 -26.76 -3.21 -13.77
N LYS A 696 -27.80 -2.97 -14.58
CA LYS A 696 -29.20 -2.98 -14.11
C LYS A 696 -29.54 -4.31 -13.43
N ARG A 697 -29.17 -5.44 -14.06
CA ARG A 697 -29.51 -6.76 -13.52
C ARG A 697 -28.71 -7.11 -12.27
N VAL A 698 -27.47 -6.61 -12.18
CA VAL A 698 -26.62 -6.78 -10.99
C VAL A 698 -27.14 -5.91 -9.83
N GLY A 699 -27.51 -4.65 -10.10
CA GLY A 699 -28.13 -3.73 -9.14
C GLY A 699 -29.45 -4.24 -8.57
N GLU A 700 -30.35 -4.74 -9.42
CA GLU A 700 -31.61 -5.42 -9.01
C GLU A 700 -31.35 -6.54 -7.98
N LEU A 701 -30.34 -7.38 -8.21
CA LEU A 701 -30.02 -8.51 -7.34
C LEU A 701 -29.29 -8.09 -6.06
N CYS A 702 -28.41 -7.09 -6.14
CA CYS A 702 -27.81 -6.48 -4.95
C CYS A 702 -28.87 -5.82 -4.05
N ALA A 703 -29.87 -5.13 -4.64
CA ALA A 703 -30.96 -4.49 -3.92
C ALA A 703 -31.84 -5.50 -3.14
N ASP A 704 -32.10 -6.69 -3.70
CA ASP A 704 -32.73 -7.79 -2.96
C ASP A 704 -31.86 -8.22 -1.76
N VAL A 705 -30.56 -8.45 -1.98
CA VAL A 705 -29.65 -8.94 -0.92
C VAL A 705 -29.52 -7.94 0.25
N VAL A 706 -29.61 -6.63 0.01
CA VAL A 706 -29.51 -5.60 1.08
C VAL A 706 -30.84 -5.06 1.60
N GLY A 707 -31.97 -5.40 0.97
CA GLY A 707 -33.28 -4.85 1.37
C GLY A 707 -33.42 -3.36 1.08
N ALA A 708 -33.22 -2.99 -0.19
CA ALA A 708 -33.30 -1.63 -0.72
C ALA A 708 -34.10 -1.58 -2.03
N LYS A 709 -34.37 -0.38 -2.54
CA LYS A 709 -34.90 -0.21 -3.91
C LYS A 709 -33.78 -0.38 -4.94
N ALA A 710 -34.14 -0.83 -6.14
CA ALA A 710 -33.20 -0.90 -7.26
C ALA A 710 -32.60 0.48 -7.62
N SER A 711 -33.33 1.58 -7.43
CA SER A 711 -32.82 2.95 -7.62
C SER A 711 -31.86 3.42 -6.51
N GLU A 712 -31.85 2.74 -5.36
CA GLU A 712 -31.01 3.09 -4.20
C GLU A 712 -29.67 2.32 -4.20
N VAL A 713 -29.44 1.42 -5.14
CA VAL A 713 -28.25 0.55 -5.17
C VAL A 713 -27.56 0.61 -6.52
N VAL A 714 -26.23 0.73 -6.50
CA VAL A 714 -25.38 0.59 -7.69
C VAL A 714 -24.17 -0.30 -7.39
N VAL A 715 -23.52 -0.77 -8.45
CA VAL A 715 -22.30 -1.59 -8.39
C VAL A 715 -21.20 -0.89 -9.18
N MET A 716 -20.10 -0.58 -8.50
CA MET A 716 -18.98 0.23 -8.98
C MET A 716 -17.76 0.00 -8.09
N GLY A 717 -16.56 0.30 -8.62
CA GLY A 717 -15.34 0.47 -7.82
C GLY A 717 -14.99 -0.67 -6.86
N THR A 718 -14.34 -0.31 -5.76
CA THR A 718 -13.96 -1.19 -4.65
C THR A 718 -14.56 -0.69 -3.35
N LEU A 719 -14.58 -1.51 -2.29
CA LEU A 719 -15.23 -1.17 -1.02
C LEU A 719 -14.77 0.19 -0.46
N THR A 720 -13.46 0.36 -0.28
CA THR A 720 -12.89 1.59 0.28
C THR A 720 -13.03 2.77 -0.68
N GLY A 721 -12.92 2.54 -2.00
CA GLY A 721 -13.17 3.57 -3.00
C GLY A 721 -14.60 4.11 -2.92
N ASN A 722 -15.59 3.21 -2.88
CA ASN A 722 -17.00 3.55 -2.71
C ASN A 722 -17.25 4.26 -1.37
N LEU A 723 -16.57 3.84 -0.29
CA LEU A 723 -16.62 4.54 1.00
C LEU A 723 -16.09 5.98 0.89
N HIS A 724 -14.97 6.21 0.19
CA HIS A 724 -14.49 7.57 -0.09
C HIS A 724 -15.47 8.38 -0.96
N SER A 725 -16.08 7.80 -2.00
CA SER A 725 -17.08 8.50 -2.83
C SER A 725 -18.33 8.90 -2.03
N LEU A 726 -18.76 8.06 -1.08
CA LEU A 726 -19.83 8.36 -0.15
C LEU A 726 -19.41 9.43 0.86
N LEU A 727 -18.24 9.30 1.49
CA LEU A 727 -17.74 10.28 2.47
C LEU A 727 -17.50 11.65 1.85
N ALA A 728 -16.93 11.74 0.63
CA ALA A 728 -16.80 13.00 -0.12
C ALA A 728 -18.17 13.66 -0.43
N THR A 729 -19.25 12.88 -0.43
CA THR A 729 -20.61 13.41 -0.61
C THR A 729 -21.26 13.80 0.72
N PHE A 730 -21.17 12.93 1.73
CA PHE A 730 -21.97 12.97 2.96
C PHE A 730 -21.22 13.46 4.21
N TYR A 731 -19.89 13.34 4.27
CA TYR A 731 -19.08 13.97 5.31
C TYR A 731 -18.71 15.38 4.87
N ARG A 732 -19.59 16.33 5.18
CA ARG A 732 -19.41 17.77 4.97
C ARG A 732 -19.51 18.50 6.31
N PRO A 733 -18.38 18.85 6.94
CA PRO A 733 -18.43 19.49 8.25
C PRO A 733 -19.05 20.88 8.20
N ALA A 734 -20.18 21.03 8.88
CA ALA A 734 -21.05 22.19 8.72
C ALA A 734 -22.09 22.29 9.86
N THR A 735 -23.01 23.25 9.75
CA THR A 735 -23.93 23.66 10.83
C THR A 735 -25.41 23.49 10.50
N LYS A 736 -25.75 23.11 9.26
CA LYS A 736 -27.08 22.59 8.89
C LYS A 736 -27.31 21.22 9.56
N PRO A 737 -28.57 20.78 9.76
CA PRO A 737 -28.89 19.62 10.58
C PRO A 737 -28.10 18.34 10.29
N PHE A 738 -27.73 18.09 9.02
CA PHE A 738 -26.94 16.92 8.57
C PHE A 738 -25.61 17.30 7.87
N GLY A 739 -25.20 18.57 7.89
CA GLY A 739 -24.05 19.11 7.13
C GLY A 739 -24.22 19.19 5.60
N ILE A 740 -25.09 18.36 5.02
CA ILE A 740 -25.47 18.30 3.61
C ILE A 740 -26.02 19.64 3.09
N ASP A 741 -25.82 19.91 1.79
CA ASP A 741 -26.19 21.12 1.06
C ASP A 741 -25.71 22.42 1.74
N PHE A 742 -24.53 22.38 2.36
CA PHE A 742 -23.80 23.53 2.89
C PHE A 742 -22.50 23.72 2.11
N ALA A 743 -22.29 24.92 1.55
CA ALA A 743 -21.13 25.25 0.72
C ALA A 743 -19.88 25.64 1.53
N GLY A 744 -19.64 24.95 2.65
CA GLY A 744 -18.38 25.06 3.41
C GLY A 744 -18.06 26.41 4.06
N ASP A 745 -18.98 27.39 4.16
CA ASP A 745 -18.71 28.65 4.88
C ASP A 745 -18.66 28.44 6.41
N MET A 746 -17.53 27.87 6.79
CA MET A 746 -17.08 27.56 8.14
C MET A 746 -16.86 28.82 8.97
N ASP A 747 -16.73 29.99 8.35
CA ASP A 747 -16.48 31.24 9.06
C ASP A 747 -17.77 32.03 9.29
N ALA A 748 -18.76 32.02 8.39
CA ALA A 748 -20.13 32.39 8.75
C ALA A 748 -20.68 31.46 9.83
N ALA A 749 -20.41 30.15 9.71
CA ALA A 749 -20.71 29.17 10.75
C ALA A 749 -20.07 29.51 12.10
N LYS A 750 -18.85 30.09 12.17
CA LYS A 750 -18.21 30.61 13.40
C LYS A 750 -18.70 32.01 13.82
N LYS A 751 -19.05 32.90 12.88
CA LYS A 751 -19.51 34.28 13.14
C LYS A 751 -20.94 34.33 13.69
N GLU A 752 -21.84 33.51 13.14
CA GLU A 752 -23.06 33.12 13.85
C GLU A 752 -22.65 32.29 15.07
N GLY A 753 -21.86 31.24 14.81
CA GLY A 753 -21.11 30.46 15.78
C GLY A 753 -21.73 29.14 16.21
N LYS A 754 -22.59 28.59 15.36
CA LYS A 754 -23.16 27.25 15.49
C LYS A 754 -22.03 26.24 15.66
N ARG A 755 -22.20 25.26 16.55
CA ARG A 755 -21.22 24.18 16.70
C ARG A 755 -21.09 23.44 15.37
N ILE A 756 -19.85 23.29 14.92
CA ILE A 756 -19.51 22.60 13.68
C ILE A 756 -19.68 21.10 13.91
N LYS A 757 -20.44 20.43 13.05
CA LYS A 757 -20.53 18.98 13.04
C LYS A 757 -19.34 18.39 12.29
N HIS A 758 -18.35 17.84 13.00
CA HIS A 758 -17.14 17.23 12.41
C HIS A 758 -16.79 15.85 13.00
N LYS A 759 -17.34 15.48 14.16
CA LYS A 759 -17.06 14.18 14.78
C LYS A 759 -17.71 13.04 14.00
N ILE A 760 -17.00 11.92 13.90
CA ILE A 760 -17.47 10.64 13.38
C ILE A 760 -17.40 9.59 14.48
N ILE A 761 -18.53 8.94 14.80
CA ILE A 761 -18.56 7.81 15.74
C ILE A 761 -18.31 6.51 14.97
N PHE A 762 -17.37 5.69 15.44
CA PHE A 762 -16.95 4.43 14.80
C PHE A 762 -16.60 3.36 15.84
N GLU A 763 -16.58 2.06 15.50
CA GLU A 763 -16.18 1.05 16.48
C GLU A 763 -14.66 0.97 16.69
N GLN A 764 -14.20 0.89 17.94
CA GLN A 764 -12.78 0.71 18.21
C GLN A 764 -12.32 -0.63 17.64
N LYS A 765 -11.26 -0.60 16.82
CA LYS A 765 -10.83 -1.75 15.99
C LYS A 765 -11.86 -2.18 14.94
N ALA A 766 -12.62 -1.23 14.38
CA ALA A 766 -13.13 -1.30 13.01
C ALA A 766 -12.05 -1.78 12.02
N PHE A 767 -12.44 -2.26 10.86
CA PHE A 767 -11.48 -2.78 9.88
C PHE A 767 -10.49 -1.66 9.46
N PRO A 768 -9.18 -1.95 9.27
CA PRO A 768 -8.18 -0.88 9.16
C PRO A 768 -8.43 0.09 8.00
N SER A 769 -8.92 -0.41 6.86
CA SER A 769 -9.19 0.43 5.70
C SER A 769 -10.28 1.48 5.96
N ASP A 770 -11.28 1.14 6.76
CA ASP A 770 -12.37 2.03 7.18
C ASP A 770 -11.82 3.11 8.11
N GLN A 771 -10.93 2.74 9.05
CA GLN A 771 -10.27 3.69 9.94
C GLN A 771 -9.39 4.69 9.14
N TYR A 772 -8.67 4.22 8.12
CA TYR A 772 -7.88 5.09 7.25
C TYR A 772 -8.76 6.00 6.40
N ALA A 773 -9.88 5.50 5.85
CA ALA A 773 -10.83 6.30 5.09
C ALA A 773 -11.52 7.39 5.95
N LEU A 774 -11.84 7.06 7.20
CA LEU A 774 -12.38 8.01 8.17
C LEU A 774 -11.36 9.09 8.58
N ALA A 775 -10.14 8.69 8.95
CA ALA A 775 -9.09 9.64 9.35
C ALA A 775 -8.76 10.61 8.21
N SER A 776 -8.49 10.09 7.01
CA SER A 776 -8.13 10.90 5.85
C SER A 776 -9.26 11.83 5.38
N VAL A 777 -10.54 11.43 5.43
CA VAL A 777 -11.62 12.38 5.05
C VAL A 777 -11.83 13.48 6.09
N ILE A 778 -11.57 13.19 7.37
CA ILE A 778 -11.55 14.20 8.44
C ILE A 778 -10.43 15.22 8.18
N GLU A 779 -9.24 14.74 7.86
CA GLU A 779 -8.04 15.54 7.56
C GLU A 779 -8.19 16.38 6.28
N LEU A 780 -8.73 15.79 5.20
CA LEU A 780 -9.04 16.48 3.94
C LEU A 780 -10.09 17.59 4.08
N ASN A 781 -10.88 17.60 5.17
CA ASN A 781 -11.81 18.68 5.49
C ASN A 781 -11.23 19.68 6.53
N GLY A 782 -9.94 19.59 6.86
CA GLY A 782 -9.25 20.51 7.78
C GLY A 782 -9.43 20.23 9.26
N PHE A 783 -9.80 19.00 9.65
CA PHE A 783 -9.96 18.59 11.05
C PHE A 783 -8.89 17.58 11.47
N LYS A 784 -8.64 17.49 12.79
CA LYS A 784 -7.71 16.48 13.34
C LYS A 784 -8.44 15.17 13.61
N ALA A 785 -7.85 14.04 13.20
CA ALA A 785 -8.41 12.72 13.41
C ALA A 785 -8.61 12.41 14.91
N GLU A 786 -7.68 12.80 15.79
CA GLU A 786 -7.71 12.47 17.22
C GLU A 786 -8.85 13.14 17.99
N THR A 787 -9.35 14.29 17.50
CA THR A 787 -10.46 15.03 18.13
C THR A 787 -11.81 14.79 17.45
N SER A 788 -11.79 14.21 16.25
CA SER A 788 -12.97 14.00 15.41
C SER A 788 -13.40 12.55 15.35
N MET A 789 -12.48 11.58 15.37
CA MET A 789 -12.80 10.16 15.47
C MET A 789 -13.19 9.81 16.91
N VAL A 790 -14.45 9.42 17.13
CA VAL A 790 -15.00 9.07 18.45
C VAL A 790 -15.15 7.53 18.54
N PRO A 791 -14.22 6.82 19.21
CA PRO A 791 -14.23 5.36 19.25
C PRO A 791 -15.26 4.82 20.24
N LEU A 792 -16.09 3.88 19.80
CA LEU A 792 -16.89 3.01 20.67
C LEU A 792 -15.96 1.94 21.26
N VAL A 793 -15.61 2.06 22.53
CA VAL A 793 -14.65 1.18 23.22
C VAL A 793 -15.40 0.11 24.05
N PRO A 794 -15.09 -1.19 23.90
CA PRO A 794 -15.64 -2.23 24.77
C PRO A 794 -15.36 -1.98 26.27
N LYS A 795 -16.29 -2.40 27.14
CA LYS A 795 -16.05 -2.39 28.60
C LYS A 795 -14.81 -3.21 28.94
N GLN A 796 -14.10 -2.85 30.01
CA GLN A 796 -12.89 -3.54 30.46
C GLN A 796 -13.14 -5.05 30.64
N GLY A 797 -12.36 -5.88 29.94
CA GLY A 797 -12.51 -7.35 29.92
C GLY A 797 -13.49 -7.89 28.86
N ALA A 798 -14.39 -7.07 28.32
CA ALA A 798 -15.23 -7.43 27.18
C ALA A 798 -14.48 -7.29 25.84
N LYS A 799 -14.97 -7.98 24.82
CA LYS A 799 -14.49 -7.87 23.42
C LYS A 799 -15.54 -7.32 22.46
N THR A 800 -16.82 -7.39 22.84
CA THR A 800 -18.00 -6.91 22.13
C THR A 800 -18.49 -5.58 22.70
N LEU A 801 -19.34 -4.88 21.96
CA LEU A 801 -19.96 -3.62 22.38
C LEU A 801 -21.41 -3.85 22.76
N GLU A 802 -21.85 -3.39 23.93
CA GLU A 802 -23.27 -3.45 24.32
C GLU A 802 -24.05 -2.37 23.55
N THR A 803 -25.21 -2.71 22.94
CA THR A 803 -26.04 -1.71 22.23
C THR A 803 -26.37 -0.51 23.12
N ALA A 804 -26.57 -0.73 24.43
CA ALA A 804 -26.83 0.32 25.41
C ALA A 804 -25.68 1.34 25.53
N ASP A 805 -24.41 0.91 25.44
CA ASP A 805 -23.25 1.81 25.49
C ASP A 805 -23.13 2.63 24.20
N ILE A 806 -23.44 2.01 23.05
CA ILE A 806 -23.44 2.69 21.75
C ILE A 806 -24.53 3.75 21.72
N LEU A 807 -25.77 3.41 22.13
CA LEU A 807 -26.89 4.36 22.23
C LEU A 807 -26.57 5.51 23.20
N ALA A 808 -25.94 5.23 24.34
CA ALA A 808 -25.50 6.25 25.29
C ALA A 808 -24.41 7.16 24.71
N THR A 809 -23.50 6.62 23.88
CA THR A 809 -22.45 7.40 23.20
C THR A 809 -23.05 8.30 22.13
N ILE A 810 -23.95 7.80 21.29
CA ILE A 810 -24.68 8.59 20.30
C ILE A 810 -25.49 9.70 20.99
N GLU A 811 -26.17 9.42 22.10
CA GLU A 811 -26.90 10.43 22.88
C GLU A 811 -25.98 11.49 23.49
N LYS A 812 -24.81 11.10 24.02
CA LYS A 812 -23.81 12.04 24.56
C LYS A 812 -23.30 12.97 23.47
N CYS A 813 -22.79 12.41 22.37
CA CYS A 813 -22.15 13.16 21.29
C CYS A 813 -23.17 13.93 20.42
N GLY A 814 -24.44 13.50 20.40
CA GLY A 814 -25.57 14.27 19.87
C GLY A 814 -25.93 15.49 20.73
N LYS A 815 -25.83 15.39 22.06
CA LYS A 815 -25.97 16.53 22.98
C LYS A 815 -24.76 17.48 22.96
N GLU A 816 -23.57 17.00 22.63
CA GLU A 816 -22.40 17.85 22.33
C GLU A 816 -22.63 18.70 21.06
N GLY A 817 -23.45 18.22 20.12
CA GLY A 817 -23.83 18.95 18.90
C GLY A 817 -22.78 18.95 17.78
N GLU A 818 -21.61 18.35 18.03
CA GLU A 818 -20.41 18.41 17.16
C GLU A 818 -20.27 17.15 16.27
N THR A 819 -21.24 16.25 16.27
CA THR A 819 -21.19 14.98 15.51
C THR A 819 -21.89 15.12 14.15
N ALA A 820 -21.17 14.79 13.08
CA ALA A 820 -21.69 14.73 11.71
C ALA A 820 -22.37 13.39 11.43
N MET A 821 -21.67 12.28 11.72
CA MET A 821 -22.15 10.94 11.37
C MET A 821 -21.70 9.84 12.36
N VAL A 822 -22.39 8.71 12.28
CA VAL A 822 -21.89 7.40 12.69
C VAL A 822 -21.47 6.67 11.41
N LEU A 823 -20.30 6.03 11.42
CA LEU A 823 -19.92 5.02 10.45
C LEU A 823 -19.42 3.78 11.21
N ILE A 824 -20.13 2.66 11.10
CA ILE A 824 -19.74 1.38 11.71
C ILE A 824 -19.87 0.23 10.71
N GLY A 825 -19.12 -0.85 10.94
CA GLY A 825 -19.41 -2.12 10.28
C GLY A 825 -20.78 -2.68 10.69
N GLY A 826 -21.51 -3.29 9.76
CA GLY A 826 -22.78 -3.98 10.04
C GLY A 826 -22.56 -5.27 10.84
N ILE A 827 -21.47 -5.99 10.53
CA ILE A 827 -20.92 -7.05 11.37
C ILE A 827 -19.45 -6.73 11.64
N GLN A 828 -19.07 -6.68 12.92
CA GLN A 828 -17.69 -6.42 13.32
C GLN A 828 -16.79 -7.59 12.88
N TYR A 829 -15.79 -7.32 12.03
CA TYR A 829 -15.05 -8.37 11.32
C TYR A 829 -14.30 -9.34 12.27
N PHE A 830 -13.78 -8.83 13.38
CA PHE A 830 -12.93 -9.58 14.32
C PHE A 830 -13.77 -10.37 15.32
N THR A 831 -14.84 -9.81 15.89
CA THR A 831 -15.69 -10.54 16.86
C THR A 831 -16.81 -11.36 16.21
N GLY A 832 -17.26 -11.00 15.01
CA GLY A 832 -18.46 -11.58 14.37
C GLY A 832 -19.78 -11.01 14.89
N GLN A 833 -19.74 -9.99 15.77
CA GLN A 833 -20.91 -9.31 16.31
C GLN A 833 -21.71 -8.59 15.20
N LEU A 834 -23.01 -8.87 15.12
CA LEU A 834 -23.98 -8.09 14.35
C LEU A 834 -24.50 -6.95 15.22
N PHE A 835 -24.47 -5.72 14.70
CA PHE A 835 -25.01 -4.54 15.38
C PHE A 835 -26.50 -4.33 15.07
N GLU A 836 -27.23 -3.74 16.02
CA GLU A 836 -28.65 -3.44 15.88
C GLU A 836 -28.90 -2.15 15.07
N LEU A 837 -28.44 -2.14 13.81
CA LEU A 837 -28.30 -0.95 12.95
C LEU A 837 -29.53 -0.03 12.95
N GLU A 838 -30.73 -0.59 12.89
CA GLU A 838 -32.00 0.15 12.95
C GLU A 838 -32.13 1.03 14.20
N LYS A 839 -31.85 0.47 15.38
CA LYS A 839 -31.94 1.18 16.67
C LYS A 839 -30.89 2.29 16.75
N LEU A 840 -29.71 2.03 16.19
CA LEU A 840 -28.58 2.96 16.18
C LEU A 840 -28.81 4.11 15.19
N ALA A 841 -29.33 3.82 14.00
CA ALA A 841 -29.70 4.81 12.99
C ALA A 841 -30.81 5.74 13.50
N ALA A 842 -31.92 5.18 13.98
CA ALA A 842 -33.00 5.97 14.56
C ALA A 842 -32.51 6.87 15.71
N LYS A 843 -31.58 6.37 16.56
CA LYS A 843 -30.98 7.16 17.65
C LYS A 843 -30.02 8.24 17.17
N ALA A 844 -29.30 8.04 16.06
CA ALA A 844 -28.47 9.05 15.44
C ALA A 844 -29.34 10.18 14.83
N HIS A 845 -30.42 9.81 14.14
CA HIS A 845 -31.36 10.76 13.53
C HIS A 845 -32.10 11.64 14.55
N GLU A 846 -32.31 11.20 15.81
CA GLU A 846 -32.82 12.05 16.90
C GLU A 846 -31.99 13.34 17.12
N TYR A 847 -30.69 13.33 16.77
CA TYR A 847 -29.77 14.47 16.93
C TYR A 847 -29.30 15.05 15.57
N GLY A 848 -29.90 14.60 14.46
CA GLY A 848 -29.46 14.93 13.11
C GLY A 848 -28.05 14.39 12.79
N ILE A 849 -27.66 13.25 13.36
CA ILE A 849 -26.42 12.57 13.01
C ILE A 849 -26.73 11.62 11.85
N LEU A 850 -25.97 11.69 10.75
CA LEU A 850 -26.10 10.74 9.64
C LEU A 850 -25.67 9.34 10.09
N PHE A 851 -26.22 8.29 9.47
CA PHE A 851 -25.89 6.91 9.80
C PHE A 851 -25.50 6.15 8.53
N GLY A 852 -24.19 6.01 8.31
CA GLY A 852 -23.60 5.20 7.24
C GLY A 852 -23.08 3.87 7.78
N VAL A 853 -22.97 2.85 6.92
CA VAL A 853 -22.46 1.53 7.32
C VAL A 853 -21.57 0.85 6.27
N ASP A 854 -20.48 0.23 6.72
CA ASP A 854 -19.85 -0.87 5.96
C ASP A 854 -20.71 -2.13 6.09
N LEU A 855 -20.92 -2.83 4.98
CA LEU A 855 -21.66 -4.08 4.95
C LEU A 855 -20.79 -5.24 4.44
N ALA A 856 -19.47 -5.10 4.37
CA ALA A 856 -18.57 -6.14 3.88
C ALA A 856 -18.67 -7.47 4.64
N HIS A 857 -19.00 -7.45 5.93
CA HIS A 857 -19.29 -8.67 6.70
C HIS A 857 -20.78 -9.04 6.81
N ALA A 858 -21.70 -8.24 6.27
CA ALA A 858 -23.15 -8.41 6.38
C ALA A 858 -23.86 -8.76 5.05
N PHE A 859 -23.40 -8.19 3.93
CA PHE A 859 -23.83 -8.51 2.58
C PHE A 859 -23.72 -10.03 2.33
N ALA A 860 -24.78 -10.63 1.77
CA ALA A 860 -24.91 -12.08 1.55
C ALA A 860 -24.72 -12.99 2.79
N ASN A 861 -24.74 -12.42 4.01
CA ASN A 861 -24.59 -13.14 5.29
C ASN A 861 -25.87 -13.07 6.15
N VAL A 862 -26.42 -11.87 6.33
CA VAL A 862 -27.63 -11.62 7.14
C VAL A 862 -28.70 -10.83 6.36
N PRO A 863 -30.00 -10.93 6.70
CA PRO A 863 -31.04 -10.19 5.98
C PRO A 863 -31.07 -8.75 6.47
N LEU A 864 -30.66 -7.83 5.61
CA LEU A 864 -30.62 -6.38 5.84
C LEU A 864 -31.95 -5.74 5.37
N ALA A 865 -32.24 -4.51 5.80
CA ALA A 865 -33.40 -3.74 5.34
C ALA A 865 -33.07 -2.23 5.26
N LEU A 866 -32.01 -1.88 4.53
CA LEU A 866 -31.39 -0.54 4.57
C LEU A 866 -32.38 0.62 4.37
N HIS A 867 -33.34 0.43 3.45
CA HIS A 867 -34.38 1.41 3.20
C HIS A 867 -35.33 1.58 4.41
N ASP A 868 -35.91 0.48 4.90
CA ASP A 868 -36.89 0.51 6.00
C ASP A 868 -36.27 0.97 7.33
N TRP A 869 -34.96 0.79 7.48
CA TRP A 869 -34.13 1.25 8.59
C TRP A 869 -33.72 2.73 8.50
N GLY A 870 -33.98 3.40 7.37
CA GLY A 870 -33.65 4.81 7.16
C GLY A 870 -32.15 5.11 7.03
N ILE A 871 -31.30 4.10 6.82
CA ILE A 871 -29.84 4.22 6.64
C ILE A 871 -29.54 5.30 5.59
N ASP A 872 -28.55 6.16 5.81
CA ASP A 872 -28.27 7.27 4.88
C ASP A 872 -27.54 6.79 3.63
N PHE A 873 -26.47 6.02 3.84
CA PHE A 873 -25.66 5.41 2.79
C PHE A 873 -24.99 4.12 3.30
N ALA A 874 -24.54 3.26 2.38
CA ALA A 874 -23.75 2.08 2.73
C ALA A 874 -22.85 1.63 1.57
N CYS A 875 -21.84 0.82 1.87
CA CYS A 875 -20.99 0.17 0.87
C CYS A 875 -20.64 -1.26 1.30
N TRP A 876 -20.30 -2.12 0.34
CA TRP A 876 -19.84 -3.49 0.61
C TRP A 876 -18.90 -4.00 -0.47
N CYS A 877 -17.92 -4.82 -0.08
CA CYS A 877 -17.29 -5.71 -1.04
C CYS A 877 -18.20 -6.92 -1.33
N THR A 878 -18.11 -7.45 -2.55
CA THR A 878 -18.89 -8.63 -2.95
C THR A 878 -18.09 -9.94 -2.86
N TYR A 879 -16.76 -9.87 -2.74
CA TYR A 879 -15.85 -11.02 -2.83
C TYR A 879 -15.86 -11.96 -1.61
N LYS A 880 -16.46 -11.56 -0.48
CA LYS A 880 -16.60 -12.39 0.75
C LYS A 880 -17.76 -13.37 0.57
N TYR A 881 -18.79 -13.29 1.41
CA TYR A 881 -20.01 -14.11 1.33
C TYR A 881 -20.68 -14.05 -0.05
N GLY A 882 -20.61 -12.90 -0.73
CA GLY A 882 -21.12 -12.70 -2.09
C GLY A 882 -20.36 -13.44 -3.19
N SER A 883 -19.21 -14.05 -2.90
CA SER A 883 -18.49 -15.01 -3.75
C SER A 883 -18.21 -14.57 -5.21
N SER A 884 -17.93 -13.28 -5.43
CA SER A 884 -17.66 -12.70 -6.76
C SER A 884 -16.22 -12.86 -7.28
N GLY A 885 -15.30 -13.47 -6.51
CA GLY A 885 -13.89 -13.60 -6.88
C GLY A 885 -12.97 -12.53 -6.27
N PRO A 886 -11.65 -12.75 -6.22
CA PRO A 886 -10.72 -11.93 -5.46
C PRO A 886 -10.68 -10.48 -5.96
N GLY A 887 -10.93 -9.51 -5.06
CA GLY A 887 -10.98 -8.09 -5.41
C GLY A 887 -12.27 -7.62 -6.10
N GLY A 888 -13.22 -8.54 -6.35
CA GLY A 888 -14.40 -8.29 -7.19
C GLY A 888 -15.26 -7.08 -6.79
N ILE A 889 -15.79 -6.43 -7.83
CA ILE A 889 -16.47 -5.12 -7.82
C ILE A 889 -17.45 -4.92 -6.65
N ALA A 890 -17.37 -3.74 -6.05
CA ALA A 890 -18.13 -3.39 -4.85
C ALA A 890 -19.54 -2.88 -5.14
N GLY A 891 -20.39 -2.88 -4.11
CA GLY A 891 -21.69 -2.21 -4.15
C GLY A 891 -21.72 -0.95 -3.29
N LEU A 892 -22.66 -0.09 -3.62
CA LEU A 892 -22.92 1.20 -2.97
C LEU A 892 -24.44 1.38 -2.86
N PHE A 893 -24.91 1.90 -1.72
CA PHE A 893 -26.30 2.25 -1.45
C PHE A 893 -26.42 3.71 -1.05
N VAL A 894 -27.40 4.40 -1.61
CA VAL A 894 -27.86 5.73 -1.19
C VAL A 894 -29.37 5.75 -1.17
N HIS A 895 -29.93 6.04 0.01
CA HIS A 895 -31.38 6.06 0.25
C HIS A 895 -32.09 7.17 -0.54
N GLU A 896 -33.30 6.91 -1.04
CA GLU A 896 -34.05 7.78 -1.96
C GLU A 896 -34.30 9.20 -1.44
N LYS A 897 -34.31 9.40 -0.11
CA LYS A 897 -34.36 10.71 0.53
C LYS A 897 -33.22 11.66 0.10
N TRP A 898 -32.15 11.11 -0.47
CA TRP A 898 -31.00 11.85 -1.01
C TRP A 898 -30.96 11.91 -2.56
N HIS A 899 -31.91 11.30 -3.28
CA HIS A 899 -31.89 11.28 -4.76
C HIS A 899 -32.26 12.62 -5.39
N GLU A 900 -33.04 13.46 -4.68
CA GLU A 900 -33.48 14.78 -5.15
C GLU A 900 -32.67 15.94 -4.53
N ALA A 901 -31.72 15.64 -3.64
CA ALA A 901 -30.81 16.62 -3.05
C ALA A 901 -29.71 17.03 -4.05
N LYS A 902 -29.28 18.30 -3.99
CA LYS A 902 -28.27 18.88 -4.91
C LYS A 902 -26.84 18.59 -4.45
N LEU A 903 -26.57 17.30 -4.22
CA LEU A 903 -25.29 16.80 -3.74
C LEU A 903 -24.21 16.91 -4.82
N THR A 904 -23.09 17.56 -4.52
CA THR A 904 -21.84 17.29 -5.25
C THR A 904 -21.42 15.86 -4.98
N ARG A 905 -21.04 15.15 -6.04
CA ARG A 905 -20.55 13.77 -6.03
C ARG A 905 -19.18 13.77 -6.70
N GLN A 906 -18.42 12.69 -6.57
CA GLN A 906 -17.32 12.45 -7.51
C GLN A 906 -17.96 12.14 -8.87
N ALA A 907 -17.96 13.14 -9.76
CA ALA A 907 -18.61 13.05 -11.06
C ALA A 907 -17.77 12.22 -12.04
N GLY A 908 -18.42 11.77 -13.11
CA GLY A 908 -17.78 11.08 -14.22
C GLY A 908 -18.83 10.61 -15.23
N TRP A 909 -18.43 10.39 -16.48
CA TRP A 909 -19.36 10.13 -17.59
C TRP A 909 -20.33 8.97 -17.35
N TRP A 910 -19.97 7.98 -16.53
CA TRP A 910 -20.84 6.84 -16.25
C TRP A 910 -21.89 7.09 -15.16
N GLY A 911 -21.77 8.19 -14.42
CA GLY A 911 -22.82 8.73 -13.56
C GLY A 911 -23.79 9.64 -14.32
N HIS A 912 -23.41 10.13 -15.50
CA HIS A 912 -24.25 11.00 -16.35
C HIS A 912 -25.50 10.26 -16.86
N GLU A 913 -26.61 10.97 -17.00
CA GLU A 913 -27.90 10.40 -17.45
C GLU A 913 -27.75 9.54 -18.72
N LYS A 914 -28.42 8.39 -18.74
CA LYS A 914 -28.16 7.32 -19.73
C LYS A 914 -28.63 7.67 -21.13
N GLU A 915 -29.59 8.58 -21.21
CA GLU A 915 -30.22 9.08 -22.42
C GLU A 915 -29.28 9.98 -23.25
N THR A 916 -28.43 10.80 -22.62
CA THR A 916 -27.49 11.73 -23.31
C THR A 916 -26.01 11.39 -23.11
N ARG A 917 -25.67 10.37 -22.32
CA ARG A 917 -24.28 9.92 -22.06
C ARG A 917 -23.39 9.80 -23.30
N PHE A 918 -23.94 9.28 -24.41
CA PHE A 918 -23.21 9.06 -25.66
C PHE A 918 -23.28 10.24 -26.65
N SER A 919 -23.95 11.34 -26.31
CA SER A 919 -23.76 12.64 -26.98
C SER A 919 -22.71 13.51 -26.29
N MET A 920 -22.03 12.97 -25.27
CA MET A 920 -20.87 13.55 -24.57
C MET A 920 -21.03 15.04 -24.18
N PRO A 921 -22.12 15.45 -23.52
CA PRO A 921 -22.33 16.85 -23.15
C PRO A 921 -21.39 17.27 -22.01
N ASP A 922 -20.75 18.41 -22.18
CA ASP A 922 -19.88 19.14 -21.24
C ASP A 922 -20.53 19.37 -19.86
N LYS A 923 -21.86 19.47 -19.80
CA LYS A 923 -22.60 19.76 -18.55
C LYS A 923 -23.16 18.48 -17.92
N PHE A 924 -22.42 17.94 -16.94
CA PHE A 924 -22.76 16.73 -16.18
C PHE A 924 -24.14 16.80 -15.49
N VAL A 925 -25.03 15.89 -15.87
CA VAL A 925 -26.36 15.69 -15.28
C VAL A 925 -26.38 14.31 -14.58
N PRO A 926 -26.35 14.25 -13.24
CA PRO A 926 -26.27 12.98 -12.52
C PRO A 926 -27.54 12.14 -12.68
N THR A 927 -27.39 10.88 -13.05
CA THR A 927 -28.46 9.88 -13.15
C THR A 927 -29.25 9.81 -11.83
N ARG A 928 -30.58 9.87 -11.91
CA ARG A 928 -31.45 9.87 -10.72
C ARG A 928 -31.38 8.52 -9.99
N GLY A 929 -30.72 8.52 -8.84
CA GLY A 929 -30.57 7.35 -7.97
C GLY A 929 -29.15 7.22 -7.45
N ALA A 930 -28.81 6.05 -6.90
CA ALA A 930 -27.43 5.72 -6.57
C ALA A 930 -26.51 5.66 -7.81
N GLU A 931 -27.07 5.42 -9.00
CA GLU A 931 -26.33 5.41 -10.28
C GLU A 931 -25.60 6.74 -10.56
N GLY A 932 -26.13 7.88 -10.07
CA GLY A 932 -25.46 9.18 -10.19
C GLY A 932 -24.13 9.33 -9.42
N TRP A 933 -23.71 8.31 -8.65
CA TRP A 933 -22.38 8.24 -8.03
C TRP A 933 -21.36 7.43 -8.84
N GLN A 934 -21.74 6.81 -9.97
CA GLN A 934 -20.79 6.13 -10.85
C GLN A 934 -19.84 7.15 -11.48
N THR A 935 -18.55 6.81 -11.57
CA THR A 935 -17.53 7.63 -12.23
C THR A 935 -17.27 7.12 -13.66
N SER A 936 -16.78 5.88 -13.76
CA SER A 936 -16.34 5.25 -15.01
C SER A 936 -17.15 3.99 -15.36
N ASN A 937 -17.12 3.61 -16.64
CA ASN A 937 -17.64 2.31 -17.12
C ASN A 937 -17.08 1.17 -16.24
N PRO A 938 -17.93 0.34 -15.61
CA PRO A 938 -17.46 -0.68 -14.68
C PRO A 938 -16.76 -1.86 -15.36
N SER A 939 -15.95 -2.58 -14.60
CA SER A 939 -15.31 -3.83 -15.06
C SER A 939 -16.37 -4.88 -15.40
N MET A 940 -16.53 -5.18 -16.68
CA MET A 940 -17.53 -6.14 -17.16
C MET A 940 -17.19 -7.59 -16.77
N LEU A 941 -15.90 -7.90 -16.58
CA LEU A 941 -15.47 -9.21 -16.05
C LEU A 941 -15.90 -9.39 -14.58
N ASP A 942 -15.71 -8.36 -13.75
CA ASP A 942 -16.17 -8.40 -12.35
C ASP A 942 -17.71 -8.40 -12.26
N MET A 943 -18.39 -7.62 -13.10
CA MET A 943 -19.85 -7.64 -13.21
C MET A 943 -20.37 -9.02 -13.60
N ALA A 944 -19.75 -9.71 -14.55
CA ALA A 944 -20.13 -11.05 -14.98
C ALA A 944 -19.91 -12.10 -13.88
N SER A 945 -18.77 -12.03 -13.18
CA SER A 945 -18.48 -12.90 -12.03
C SER A 945 -19.48 -12.69 -10.89
N LEU A 946 -19.77 -11.43 -10.55
CA LEU A 946 -20.75 -11.03 -9.55
C LEU A 946 -22.17 -11.46 -9.95
N LYS A 947 -22.60 -11.19 -11.19
CA LYS A 947 -23.89 -11.62 -11.76
C LYS A 947 -24.08 -13.13 -11.60
N GLY A 948 -23.06 -13.92 -11.93
CA GLY A 948 -23.08 -15.37 -11.79
C GLY A 948 -23.20 -15.83 -10.35
N SER A 949 -22.55 -15.13 -9.42
CA SER A 949 -22.70 -15.43 -7.99
C SER A 949 -24.07 -15.03 -7.44
N LEU A 950 -24.58 -13.83 -7.76
CA LEU A 950 -25.91 -13.37 -7.34
C LEU A 950 -27.03 -14.25 -7.90
N GLU A 951 -26.93 -14.69 -9.15
CA GLU A 951 -27.86 -15.68 -9.73
C GLU A 951 -27.70 -17.09 -9.12
N THR A 952 -26.54 -17.39 -8.51
CA THR A 952 -26.36 -18.60 -7.69
C THR A 952 -27.02 -18.44 -6.31
N LEU A 953 -26.92 -17.27 -5.67
CA LEU A 953 -27.65 -16.95 -4.44
C LEU A 953 -29.18 -16.98 -4.65
N LEU A 954 -29.66 -16.45 -5.79
CA LEU A 954 -31.08 -16.41 -6.14
C LEU A 954 -31.75 -17.79 -6.12
N LYS A 955 -31.00 -18.88 -6.39
CA LYS A 955 -31.51 -20.26 -6.31
C LYS A 955 -31.99 -20.68 -4.93
N ALA A 956 -31.59 -19.97 -3.85
CA ALA A 956 -32.19 -20.15 -2.53
C ALA A 956 -33.73 -20.03 -2.57
N THR A 957 -34.26 -19.08 -3.36
CA THR A 957 -35.71 -18.87 -3.57
C THR A 957 -36.41 -19.98 -4.36
N GLN A 958 -35.64 -20.86 -5.03
CA GLN A 958 -36.16 -21.98 -5.82
C GLN A 958 -36.10 -23.30 -5.05
N TYR A 959 -35.27 -23.38 -4.01
CA TYR A 959 -34.99 -24.60 -3.25
C TYR A 959 -35.56 -24.56 -1.83
N GLY A 960 -35.47 -23.43 -1.14
CA GLY A 960 -35.92 -23.26 0.24
C GLY A 960 -37.26 -22.53 0.35
N GLU A 961 -38.02 -22.84 1.40
CA GLU A 961 -39.29 -22.20 1.70
C GLU A 961 -39.09 -20.86 2.45
N ARG A 962 -39.89 -19.85 2.10
CA ARG A 962 -39.96 -18.56 2.80
C ARG A 962 -41.09 -18.61 3.83
N ARG A 963 -40.80 -18.30 5.09
CA ARG A 963 -41.79 -18.43 6.17
C ARG A 963 -42.77 -17.24 6.15
N PRO A 964 -44.03 -17.37 6.63
CA PRO A 964 -45.04 -16.32 6.51
C PRO A 964 -44.65 -14.97 7.13
N ASN A 965 -43.84 -14.99 8.20
CA ASN A 965 -43.36 -13.79 8.89
C ASN A 965 -42.15 -13.15 8.20
N ASP A 966 -41.51 -13.83 7.25
CA ASP A 966 -40.33 -13.33 6.54
C ASP A 966 -40.71 -12.47 5.32
N GLN A 967 -41.95 -11.97 5.25
CA GLN A 967 -42.42 -11.12 4.14
C GLN A 967 -41.64 -9.81 4.07
N GLY A 968 -41.30 -9.41 2.84
CA GLY A 968 -40.42 -8.28 2.56
C GLY A 968 -40.80 -7.56 1.27
N LEU A 969 -42.10 -7.43 1.01
CA LEU A 969 -42.66 -6.55 -0.02
C LEU A 969 -44.14 -6.29 0.26
N THR A 970 -44.58 -5.04 0.04
CA THR A 970 -45.99 -4.62 -0.10
C THR A 970 -46.96 -4.93 1.06
N ALA A 971 -46.76 -4.27 2.19
CA ALA A 971 -47.83 -3.46 2.78
C ALA A 971 -47.24 -2.12 3.24
N GLN A 972 -47.95 -1.01 3.03
CA GLN A 972 -47.56 0.33 3.50
C GLN A 972 -46.21 0.87 2.97
N GLY A 973 -45.75 0.43 1.79
CA GLY A 973 -44.58 1.01 1.11
C GLY A 973 -43.20 0.58 1.61
N LYS A 974 -43.12 -0.39 2.53
CA LYS A 974 -41.87 -0.98 2.99
C LYS A 974 -41.23 -1.92 1.97
N HIS A 975 -39.90 -1.89 1.91
CA HIS A 975 -39.08 -2.62 0.94
C HIS A 975 -38.40 -3.88 1.52
N GLY A 976 -38.38 -4.03 2.85
CA GLY A 976 -38.11 -5.30 3.51
C GLY A 976 -36.71 -5.86 3.32
N LYS A 977 -36.60 -7.19 3.33
CA LYS A 977 -35.34 -7.96 3.40
C LYS A 977 -34.99 -8.69 2.10
N GLY A 978 -35.50 -8.20 0.97
CA GLY A 978 -35.52 -8.93 -0.29
C GLY A 978 -36.22 -10.28 -0.18
N SER A 979 -35.74 -11.25 -0.95
CA SER A 979 -36.26 -12.61 -1.06
C SER A 979 -35.21 -13.68 -0.80
N ILE A 980 -33.94 -13.40 -1.11
CA ILE A 980 -32.81 -14.34 -0.98
C ILE A 980 -32.42 -14.54 0.50
N MET A 981 -32.17 -13.45 1.21
CA MET A 981 -31.48 -13.51 2.50
C MET A 981 -32.26 -14.15 3.67
N PRO A 982 -33.59 -14.00 3.82
CA PRO A 982 -34.33 -14.68 4.88
C PRO A 982 -34.19 -16.21 4.85
N ILE A 983 -34.15 -16.79 3.64
CA ILE A 983 -34.05 -18.24 3.41
C ILE A 983 -32.63 -18.73 3.76
N LEU A 984 -31.59 -18.06 3.23
CA LEU A 984 -30.19 -18.38 3.55
C LEU A 984 -29.90 -18.23 5.05
N ARG A 985 -30.45 -17.20 5.70
CA ARG A 985 -30.28 -16.95 7.13
C ARG A 985 -30.85 -18.07 8.00
N SER A 986 -31.97 -18.67 7.61
CA SER A 986 -32.59 -19.78 8.36
C SER A 986 -31.65 -20.98 8.49
N LYS A 987 -30.97 -21.36 7.39
CA LYS A 987 -29.91 -22.38 7.43
C LYS A 987 -28.65 -21.90 8.15
N SER A 988 -28.20 -20.67 7.92
CA SER A 988 -27.01 -20.11 8.61
C SER A 988 -27.16 -20.15 10.13
N LEU A 989 -28.32 -19.79 10.67
CA LEU A 989 -28.62 -19.85 12.10
C LEU A 989 -28.42 -21.27 12.66
N ARG A 990 -28.99 -22.28 11.98
CA ARG A 990 -28.87 -23.70 12.37
C ARG A 990 -27.43 -24.23 12.22
N LEU A 991 -26.72 -23.92 11.13
CA LEU A 991 -25.32 -24.29 10.94
C LEU A 991 -24.42 -23.75 12.05
N THR A 992 -24.51 -22.44 12.32
CA THR A 992 -23.64 -21.76 13.28
C THR A 992 -24.02 -22.10 14.73
N ALA A 993 -25.31 -22.30 15.02
CA ALA A 993 -25.74 -22.84 16.32
C ALA A 993 -25.32 -24.31 16.52
N TYR A 994 -25.26 -25.12 15.45
CA TYR A 994 -24.75 -26.49 15.54
C TYR A 994 -23.24 -26.51 15.82
N LEU A 995 -22.47 -25.64 15.16
CA LEU A 995 -21.04 -25.47 15.45
C LEU A 995 -20.80 -25.04 16.91
N GLU A 996 -21.57 -24.07 17.41
CA GLU A 996 -21.54 -23.65 18.82
C GLU A 996 -21.88 -24.81 19.77
N ALA A 997 -22.93 -25.58 19.47
CA ALA A 997 -23.35 -26.73 20.27
C ALA A 997 -22.28 -27.83 20.32
N LEU A 998 -21.62 -28.15 19.20
CA LEU A 998 -20.53 -29.13 19.15
C LEU A 998 -19.31 -28.67 19.96
N LEU A 999 -18.91 -27.41 19.80
CA LEU A 999 -17.76 -26.82 20.51
C LEU A 999 -17.95 -26.75 22.03
N LEU A 1000 -19.20 -26.64 22.50
CA LEU A 1000 -19.52 -26.50 23.93
C LEU A 1000 -20.17 -27.75 24.56
N SER A 1001 -20.32 -28.86 23.82
CA SER A 1001 -20.92 -30.10 24.33
C SER A 1001 -19.97 -30.88 25.24
N PRO A 1002 -20.35 -31.16 26.51
CA PRO A 1002 -19.52 -31.95 27.43
C PRO A 1002 -19.15 -33.33 26.85
N GLY A 1003 -17.86 -33.62 26.83
CA GLY A 1003 -17.32 -34.89 26.34
C GLY A 1003 -17.32 -35.06 24.82
N PHE A 1004 -17.60 -34.02 24.03
CA PHE A 1004 -17.21 -34.02 22.61
C PHE A 1004 -15.70 -33.78 22.50
N PHE A 1005 -15.24 -32.63 23.00
CA PHE A 1005 -13.83 -32.39 23.32
C PHE A 1005 -13.46 -33.07 24.65
N PRO A 1006 -12.20 -33.53 24.82
CA PRO A 1006 -11.69 -34.02 26.09
C PRO A 1006 -11.75 -32.97 27.21
N GLU A 1007 -11.82 -33.42 28.45
CA GLU A 1007 -11.67 -32.55 29.62
C GLU A 1007 -10.27 -31.89 29.61
N GLY A 1008 -10.22 -30.58 29.88
CA GLY A 1008 -8.98 -29.78 29.90
C GLY A 1008 -8.87 -28.71 28.80
N PHE A 1009 -9.69 -28.76 27.74
CA PHE A 1009 -9.74 -27.69 26.72
C PHE A 1009 -10.78 -26.61 27.08
N ASP A 1010 -10.32 -25.37 27.30
CA ASP A 1010 -11.16 -24.19 27.58
C ASP A 1010 -11.53 -23.48 26.27
N ILE A 1011 -12.63 -23.89 25.63
CA ILE A 1011 -13.08 -23.32 24.35
C ILE A 1011 -13.94 -22.07 24.59
N ARG A 1012 -13.33 -20.90 24.41
CA ARG A 1012 -13.96 -19.59 24.65
C ARG A 1012 -14.52 -19.02 23.35
N VAL A 1013 -15.84 -18.91 23.25
CA VAL A 1013 -16.52 -18.23 22.13
C VAL A 1013 -16.50 -16.71 22.37
N VAL A 1014 -15.90 -15.95 21.46
CA VAL A 1014 -15.78 -14.48 21.52
C VAL A 1014 -16.98 -13.79 20.83
N THR A 1015 -17.56 -14.45 19.83
CA THR A 1015 -18.77 -13.98 19.15
C THR A 1015 -19.97 -14.01 20.10
N PRO A 1016 -20.92 -13.04 20.03
CA PRO A 1016 -22.16 -13.10 20.80
C PRO A 1016 -22.88 -14.44 20.66
N ARG A 1017 -23.28 -15.01 21.80
CA ARG A 1017 -24.00 -16.29 21.87
C ARG A 1017 -25.48 -16.17 21.51
N ASP A 1018 -26.03 -14.95 21.62
CA ASP A 1018 -27.34 -14.63 21.05
C ASP A 1018 -27.25 -14.78 19.52
N PRO A 1019 -27.99 -15.71 18.90
CA PRO A 1019 -27.92 -15.95 17.47
C PRO A 1019 -28.39 -14.74 16.63
N LEU A 1020 -29.15 -13.81 17.22
CA LEU A 1020 -29.58 -12.56 16.58
C LEU A 1020 -28.49 -11.48 16.60
N GLN A 1021 -27.44 -11.64 17.43
CA GLN A 1021 -26.29 -10.73 17.52
C GLN A 1021 -25.04 -11.26 16.80
N ARG A 1022 -25.17 -12.25 15.90
CA ARG A 1022 -24.05 -12.76 15.09
C ARG A 1022 -24.43 -13.15 13.66
N GLY A 1023 -23.46 -13.03 12.75
CA GLY A 1023 -23.52 -13.60 11.40
C GLY A 1023 -23.37 -15.13 11.39
N SER A 1024 -22.90 -15.69 10.28
CA SER A 1024 -22.50 -17.11 10.22
C SER A 1024 -21.15 -17.41 10.91
N GLN A 1025 -20.29 -16.40 11.03
CA GLN A 1025 -18.96 -16.48 11.64
C GLN A 1025 -19.04 -16.72 13.16
N LEU A 1026 -18.29 -17.70 13.65
CA LEU A 1026 -17.88 -17.81 15.06
C LEU A 1026 -16.37 -17.58 15.19
N CYS A 1027 -16.01 -16.78 16.17
CA CYS A 1027 -14.64 -16.52 16.58
C CYS A 1027 -14.41 -17.19 17.93
N ILE A 1028 -13.43 -18.09 18.00
CA ILE A 1028 -13.09 -18.85 19.19
C ILE A 1028 -11.62 -18.65 19.58
N GLN A 1029 -11.36 -18.76 20.87
CA GLN A 1029 -10.03 -18.88 21.47
C GLN A 1029 -9.95 -20.18 22.25
N ILE A 1030 -8.76 -20.76 22.30
CA ILE A 1030 -8.43 -21.92 23.13
C ILE A 1030 -7.09 -21.57 23.80
N PRO A 1031 -7.08 -21.22 25.10
CA PRO A 1031 -5.85 -20.99 25.84
C PRO A 1031 -4.95 -22.22 25.84
N ASP A 1032 -3.65 -22.01 25.93
CA ASP A 1032 -2.69 -23.11 26.06
C ASP A 1032 -2.91 -23.84 27.41
N PRO A 1033 -2.82 -25.19 27.45
CA PRO A 1033 -3.00 -25.97 28.67
C PRO A 1033 -2.08 -25.46 29.79
N SER A 1034 -2.68 -25.23 30.96
CA SER A 1034 -2.22 -24.17 31.85
C SER A 1034 -0.77 -24.28 32.32
N ALA A 1035 0.00 -23.22 32.09
CA ALA A 1035 1.17 -22.86 32.89
C ALA A 1035 0.76 -22.38 34.30
N ALA A 1036 -0.06 -23.17 35.01
CA ALA A 1036 -0.63 -22.83 36.33
C ALA A 1036 0.43 -22.66 37.42
N THR A 1037 1.66 -23.11 37.17
CA THR A 1037 2.85 -22.87 38.00
C THR A 1037 3.44 -21.47 37.81
N GLU A 1038 3.25 -20.85 36.63
CA GLU A 1038 3.81 -19.53 36.30
C GLU A 1038 2.89 -18.38 36.71
N GLU A 1039 1.57 -18.47 36.54
CA GLU A 1039 0.66 -17.37 36.95
C GLU A 1039 0.82 -17.04 38.44
N LYS A 1040 0.91 -18.04 39.32
CA LYS A 1040 1.17 -17.83 40.77
C LYS A 1040 2.58 -17.34 41.10
N ALA A 1041 3.56 -17.54 40.22
CA ALA A 1041 4.88 -16.94 40.36
C ALA A 1041 4.89 -15.47 39.87
N GLN A 1042 4.15 -15.17 38.82
CA GLN A 1042 4.04 -13.83 38.24
C GLN A 1042 3.16 -12.91 39.10
N GLU A 1043 2.05 -13.37 39.67
CA GLU A 1043 1.23 -12.59 40.61
C GLU A 1043 2.03 -12.13 41.85
N GLN A 1044 2.96 -12.95 42.35
CA GLN A 1044 3.82 -12.60 43.47
C GLN A 1044 4.98 -11.64 43.08
N GLN A 1045 5.36 -11.59 41.80
CA GLN A 1045 6.36 -10.63 41.30
C GLN A 1045 5.74 -9.30 40.86
N GLN A 1046 4.52 -9.31 40.30
CA GLN A 1046 3.81 -8.10 39.87
C GLN A 1046 3.40 -7.17 41.02
N GLN A 1047 3.39 -7.65 42.27
CA GLN A 1047 3.21 -6.81 43.46
C GLN A 1047 4.48 -6.10 43.93
N GLN A 1048 5.61 -6.21 43.22
CA GLN A 1048 6.89 -5.58 43.62
C GLN A 1048 7.55 -4.66 42.57
N ASP A 1049 7.05 -4.58 41.33
CA ASP A 1049 7.58 -3.65 40.31
C ASP A 1049 6.47 -3.05 39.41
N PRO A 1050 6.12 -1.76 39.57
CA PRO A 1050 5.12 -1.09 38.74
C PRO A 1050 5.56 -0.74 37.30
N SER A 1051 6.83 -0.93 36.94
CA SER A 1051 7.44 -0.25 35.77
C SER A 1051 7.17 -0.86 34.38
N ARG A 1052 6.36 -1.94 34.29
CA ARG A 1052 6.36 -2.84 33.13
C ARG A 1052 5.19 -2.68 32.13
N ALA A 1053 4.33 -1.68 32.29
CA ALA A 1053 3.05 -1.60 31.57
C ALA A 1053 3.13 -1.07 30.12
N ASP A 1054 4.05 -0.17 29.79
CA ASP A 1054 4.02 0.60 28.53
C ASP A 1054 5.06 0.16 27.50
N ARG A 1055 4.70 -0.82 26.65
CA ARG A 1055 5.30 -1.01 25.32
C ARG A 1055 4.19 -1.23 24.28
N LYS A 1056 4.24 -0.46 23.19
CA LYS A 1056 3.29 -0.54 22.07
C LYS A 1056 3.82 -1.52 21.03
N ASP A 1057 3.22 -2.70 20.93
CA ASP A 1057 3.61 -3.70 19.93
C ASP A 1057 2.98 -3.42 18.55
N VAL A 1058 3.81 -3.49 17.51
CA VAL A 1058 3.33 -3.87 16.17
C VAL A 1058 2.99 -5.37 16.24
N PRO A 1059 1.84 -5.84 15.72
CA PRO A 1059 1.50 -7.25 15.77
C PRO A 1059 2.58 -8.11 15.08
N PRO A 1060 3.21 -9.07 15.78
CA PRO A 1060 4.16 -9.98 15.15
C PRO A 1060 3.43 -10.92 14.17
N PRO A 1061 4.18 -11.63 13.30
CA PRO A 1061 3.64 -12.77 12.57
C PRO A 1061 2.93 -13.75 13.51
N ILE A 1062 1.93 -14.47 13.00
CA ILE A 1062 1.12 -15.45 13.75
C ILE A 1062 2.03 -16.29 14.67
N ASP A 1063 1.84 -16.20 15.98
CA ASP A 1063 2.65 -16.95 16.94
C ASP A 1063 2.29 -18.44 16.86
N GLY A 1064 3.00 -19.15 15.99
CA GLY A 1064 2.88 -20.59 15.80
C GLY A 1064 3.23 -21.43 17.04
N LYS A 1065 3.57 -20.80 18.17
CA LYS A 1065 3.73 -21.47 19.48
C LYS A 1065 2.41 -21.55 20.26
N ARG A 1066 1.34 -20.87 19.84
CA ARG A 1066 -0.01 -21.05 20.43
C ARG A 1066 -0.65 -22.35 19.96
N LEU A 1067 -1.25 -23.10 20.86
CA LEU A 1067 -1.88 -24.40 20.59
C LEU A 1067 -2.95 -24.28 19.50
N ILE A 1068 -3.83 -23.28 19.58
CA ILE A 1068 -4.86 -23.05 18.55
C ILE A 1068 -4.27 -22.77 17.16
N ALA A 1069 -3.11 -22.10 17.08
CA ALA A 1069 -2.42 -21.84 15.82
C ALA A 1069 -1.77 -23.10 15.24
N ARG A 1070 -1.15 -23.95 16.08
CA ARG A 1070 -0.64 -25.26 15.65
C ARG A 1070 -1.75 -26.19 15.21
N ALA A 1071 -2.81 -26.32 16.02
CA ALA A 1071 -3.95 -27.17 15.72
C ALA A 1071 -4.71 -26.72 14.46
N HIS A 1072 -4.86 -25.41 14.22
CA HIS A 1072 -5.36 -24.90 12.94
C HIS A 1072 -4.47 -25.33 11.77
N LYS A 1073 -3.15 -25.11 11.87
CA LYS A 1073 -2.19 -25.46 10.81
C LYS A 1073 -2.15 -26.97 10.54
N ARG A 1074 -2.32 -27.81 11.57
CA ARG A 1074 -2.49 -29.26 11.46
C ARG A 1074 -3.80 -29.62 10.76
N ALA A 1075 -4.92 -29.05 11.18
CA ALA A 1075 -6.23 -29.26 10.57
C ALA A 1075 -6.24 -28.87 9.09
N GLU A 1076 -5.56 -27.78 8.71
CA GLU A 1076 -5.37 -27.39 7.32
C GLU A 1076 -4.55 -28.42 6.55
N LYS A 1077 -3.34 -28.76 7.02
CA LYS A 1077 -2.38 -29.58 6.26
C LYS A 1077 -2.60 -31.10 6.30
N GLN A 1078 -3.36 -31.62 7.26
CA GLN A 1078 -3.63 -33.05 7.43
C GLN A 1078 -5.11 -33.41 7.18
N HIS A 1079 -6.04 -32.45 7.33
CA HIS A 1079 -7.48 -32.70 7.24
C HIS A 1079 -8.24 -31.77 6.28
N GLY A 1080 -7.57 -30.80 5.64
CA GLY A 1080 -8.17 -29.91 4.64
C GLY A 1080 -9.09 -28.83 5.21
N LEU A 1081 -8.95 -28.46 6.49
CA LEU A 1081 -9.70 -27.34 7.08
C LEU A 1081 -9.13 -25.99 6.62
N VAL A 1082 -9.89 -25.26 5.81
CA VAL A 1082 -9.54 -23.89 5.40
C VAL A 1082 -10.33 -22.91 6.24
N ALA A 1083 -9.67 -22.25 7.19
CA ALA A 1083 -10.23 -21.24 8.08
C ALA A 1083 -9.28 -20.03 8.18
N ASP A 1084 -9.64 -19.03 8.99
CA ASP A 1084 -8.85 -17.82 9.17
C ASP A 1084 -8.40 -17.63 10.63
N ILE A 1085 -7.15 -17.26 10.84
CA ILE A 1085 -6.60 -16.97 12.17
C ILE A 1085 -6.21 -15.49 12.29
N ARG A 1086 -6.44 -14.90 13.48
CA ARG A 1086 -6.09 -13.52 13.80
C ARG A 1086 -5.29 -13.46 15.11
N HIS A 1087 -4.23 -12.65 15.09
CA HIS A 1087 -3.33 -12.47 16.23
C HIS A 1087 -4.07 -11.89 17.46
N PRO A 1088 -3.79 -12.36 18.69
CA PRO A 1088 -2.77 -13.36 19.04
C PRO A 1088 -3.22 -14.82 18.88
N ASP A 1089 -4.51 -15.12 19.08
CA ASP A 1089 -4.99 -16.46 19.44
C ASP A 1089 -6.42 -16.78 18.96
N MET A 1090 -6.94 -16.06 17.96
CA MET A 1090 -8.34 -16.17 17.54
C MET A 1090 -8.49 -16.96 16.23
N LEU A 1091 -9.22 -18.07 16.26
CA LEU A 1091 -9.66 -18.81 15.07
C LEU A 1091 -11.08 -18.35 14.66
N ARG A 1092 -11.28 -18.02 13.38
CA ARG A 1092 -12.57 -17.64 12.80
C ARG A 1092 -13.08 -18.75 11.87
N LEU A 1093 -14.28 -19.27 12.16
CA LEU A 1093 -14.97 -20.32 11.40
C LEU A 1093 -16.30 -19.78 10.88
N ALA A 1094 -16.52 -19.77 9.56
CA ALA A 1094 -17.72 -19.24 8.93
C ALA A 1094 -18.40 -20.26 8.00
N PRO A 1095 -19.21 -21.20 8.54
CA PRO A 1095 -20.02 -22.12 7.73
C PRO A 1095 -21.11 -21.35 6.98
N LEU A 1096 -21.09 -21.40 5.64
CA LEU A 1096 -21.99 -20.62 4.78
C LEU A 1096 -23.14 -21.47 4.23
N ALA A 1097 -24.37 -20.99 4.40
CA ALA A 1097 -25.60 -21.70 4.01
C ALA A 1097 -25.62 -22.15 2.54
N GLN A 1098 -24.96 -21.38 1.67
CA GLN A 1098 -24.85 -21.58 0.23
C GLN A 1098 -24.12 -22.88 -0.16
N PHE A 1099 -23.17 -23.37 0.64
CA PHE A 1099 -22.35 -24.55 0.26
C PHE A 1099 -21.92 -25.45 1.43
N SER A 1100 -21.82 -24.93 2.66
CA SER A 1100 -21.53 -25.74 3.84
C SER A 1100 -22.72 -26.64 4.19
N THR A 1101 -22.39 -27.87 4.58
CA THR A 1101 -23.31 -28.89 5.09
C THR A 1101 -23.20 -28.99 6.62
N PHE A 1102 -24.20 -29.56 7.29
CA PHE A 1102 -24.11 -29.88 8.72
C PHE A 1102 -22.99 -30.91 8.98
N THR A 1103 -22.74 -31.80 8.03
CA THR A 1103 -21.62 -32.75 8.04
C THR A 1103 -20.28 -32.04 7.91
N ASP A 1104 -20.13 -30.98 7.11
CA ASP A 1104 -18.90 -30.16 7.10
C ASP A 1104 -18.68 -29.45 8.44
N VAL A 1105 -19.75 -28.97 9.08
CA VAL A 1105 -19.69 -28.36 10.43
C VAL A 1105 -19.24 -29.39 11.46
N TRP A 1106 -19.82 -30.60 11.45
CA TRP A 1106 -19.41 -31.70 12.31
C TRP A 1106 -17.95 -32.11 12.08
N ARG A 1107 -17.56 -32.32 10.81
CA ARG A 1107 -16.19 -32.65 10.42
C ARG A 1107 -15.22 -31.56 10.84
N THR A 1108 -15.56 -30.28 10.68
CA THR A 1108 -14.74 -29.14 11.13
C THR A 1108 -14.47 -29.16 12.63
N ALA A 1109 -15.51 -29.40 13.43
CA ALA A 1109 -15.36 -29.49 14.89
C ALA A 1109 -14.52 -30.72 15.28
N ASP A 1110 -14.71 -31.87 14.60
CA ASP A 1110 -13.94 -33.09 14.88
C ASP A 1110 -12.48 -33.02 14.42
N VAL A 1111 -12.16 -32.47 13.24
CA VAL A 1111 -10.75 -32.36 12.80
C VAL A 1111 -9.98 -31.33 13.61
N LEU A 1112 -10.64 -30.27 14.11
CA LEU A 1112 -10.05 -29.36 15.09
C LEU A 1112 -9.76 -30.09 16.41
N ARG A 1113 -10.71 -30.91 16.90
CA ARG A 1113 -10.54 -31.76 18.09
C ARG A 1113 -9.38 -32.75 17.95
N GLN A 1114 -9.33 -33.49 16.84
CA GLN A 1114 -8.25 -34.42 16.52
C GLN A 1114 -6.91 -33.68 16.47
N SER A 1115 -6.86 -32.52 15.82
CA SER A 1115 -5.64 -31.71 15.71
C SER A 1115 -5.14 -31.17 17.05
N LEU A 1116 -6.04 -30.74 17.95
CA LEU A 1116 -5.70 -30.32 19.31
C LEU A 1116 -5.16 -31.48 20.15
N LEU A 1117 -5.78 -32.67 20.03
CA LEU A 1117 -5.32 -33.88 20.69
C LEU A 1117 -3.92 -34.30 20.23
N ASP A 1118 -3.65 -34.26 18.93
CA ASP A 1118 -2.34 -34.62 18.38
C ASP A 1118 -1.25 -33.60 18.69
N GLU A 1119 -1.56 -32.29 18.78
CA GLU A 1119 -0.62 -31.28 19.25
C GLU A 1119 -0.28 -31.47 20.73
N VAL A 1120 -1.27 -31.61 21.62
CA VAL A 1120 -1.03 -31.87 23.05
C VAL A 1120 -0.25 -33.18 23.26
N LYS A 1121 -0.55 -34.22 22.48
CA LYS A 1121 0.19 -35.49 22.50
C LYS A 1121 1.62 -35.34 21.99
N ALA A 1122 1.87 -34.48 20.99
CA ALA A 1122 3.21 -34.17 20.52
C ALA A 1122 4.01 -33.43 21.61
N ASP A 1123 3.41 -32.42 22.26
CA ASP A 1123 4.01 -31.67 23.37
C ASP A 1123 4.33 -32.57 24.58
N MET A 1124 3.56 -33.63 24.83
CA MET A 1124 3.83 -34.65 25.85
C MET A 1124 4.88 -35.71 25.44
N SER A 1125 5.42 -35.63 24.22
CA SER A 1125 6.38 -36.61 23.66
C SER A 1125 7.73 -36.02 23.27
N ALA A 1126 7.91 -34.70 23.47
CA ALA A 1126 9.12 -33.93 23.18
C ALA A 1126 9.91 -33.63 24.47
#